data_AF-A0A0W8I3Z7-F1
#
_entry.id   AF-A0A0W8I3Z7-F1
#
_cell.length_a   1.000
_cell.length_b   1.000
_cell.length_c   1.000
_cell.angle_alpha   90.00
_cell.angle_beta   90.00
_cell.angle_gamma   90.00
#
_symmetry.space_group_name_H-M   'P 1'
#
loop_
_entity.id
_entity.type
_entity.pdbx_description
1 polymer ?
#
loop_
_entity_poly.entity_id
_entity_poly.type
_entity_poly.pdbx_seq_one_letter_code
_entity_poly.pdbx_strand_id
1 'polypeptide(L)'
;MSGPSTRASRIASTRRRLIAAATLVLAPAVTLAPSVAAVEPPVGEEPHRPLVHYTPEQNWMNDPNGLVYRDGTYHLYYQHNPEGDVWGNMSWGHATSTDLVTWTEQPLAIPQTRDATGRSIEDIFSGSVVVDHGNTSGLGDGGEAPMVAVYTSAYTDAHPTLAGRQAQSLAYSVDGGTTWTKYAGNPVLDRESPNFRDPKVFRYTPEDGGEPYWVMVVVEAIDKEVLIYRSENLIDWTYLSTFGPVGATGGMWEVPDLVELPVDGDTDDTRWVMLVSMNPGAVAGGSGVQYFVGDFDGTTFTPEQLPDPGTTPAPGRVVADFEAETWAQTGWDVTVDPAVESGPFGAAPQPGAWPGQQTVSGYLGERLLNSFVDGDAAVGTAESPEFTIDQPYLNVLLGGGRHARIPGGQLGNEPPSGALLWDGFEGDDTGGSSLADLGWTGEGDLAASDSPSAAGGEYALGQRRINTWEGGPHGDANTGSLTSGPFTVSADHLSMLVGGGRQDGDPLLQVQLLIDGEVARSLTGPEDGAMQWRSWDVADLVGQQAQLRVVDEETEGWGHLTLDHVVLGDEPARPRSDETTVNLVVDGDVVRSATGQDSEELDWVSWDLADLQGQRASVRVVDNHRGGWGHVLVDDVVLSGQPQPRGLERHQWLDWGQDFYASISFADMPDDRTVLIGWMNNWLYGTAIPTSPWRSAMSLPRELRLVREDGQVELRQEIVAEVESLQARRDSVRCGGLRVRDGRTVALDPRAEAYTMQVRLRQRDARRSSVVVQADAAGTGTEIVVDWEQERLTVDRSTSGEVDFHPTFAGSASAPIQVRRGAVDLTVYVDRSSVEVVVGDGERVLTSQVFPRLGQDGVHLGSEGGTTTVSRLRVRPLEQVETRPVRGRECRASGRG
;
A
#
# COMPACT_ATOMS: atom_id res chain seq x y z
N MET A 1 -0.35 -28.56 -47.24
CA MET A 1 -1.04 -29.27 -48.33
C MET A 1 -0.72 -30.76 -48.24
N SER A 2 -1.73 -31.60 -48.48
CA SER A 2 -1.68 -33.07 -48.70
C SER A 2 -1.14 -34.00 -47.59
N GLY A 3 -2.03 -34.39 -46.67
CA GLY A 3 -2.67 -35.73 -46.65
C GLY A 3 -1.87 -37.00 -46.23
N PRO A 4 -2.56 -38.07 -45.77
CA PRO A 4 -2.18 -38.82 -44.57
C PRO A 4 -2.08 -40.37 -44.71
N SER A 5 -1.65 -41.01 -43.61
CA SER A 5 -1.99 -42.36 -43.08
C SER A 5 -1.77 -43.63 -43.94
N THR A 6 -1.15 -44.64 -43.32
CA THR A 6 -1.54 -46.05 -43.51
C THR A 6 -1.33 -46.89 -42.24
N ARG A 7 -2.42 -47.54 -41.82
CA ARG A 7 -2.49 -48.66 -40.86
C ARG A 7 -1.98 -49.95 -41.51
N ALA A 8 -1.51 -50.90 -40.69
CA ALA A 8 -1.69 -52.33 -40.96
C ALA A 8 -1.81 -53.17 -39.66
N SER A 9 -2.93 -53.87 -39.54
CA SER A 9 -3.26 -54.89 -38.53
C SER A 9 -2.85 -56.29 -39.04
N ARG A 10 -2.45 -57.27 -38.22
CA ARG A 10 -3.30 -58.28 -37.53
C ARG A 10 -2.37 -59.41 -37.03
N ILE A 11 -2.77 -60.13 -35.97
CA ILE A 11 -2.97 -61.60 -35.92
C ILE A 11 -3.34 -62.01 -34.48
N ALA A 12 -4.25 -62.97 -34.35
CA ALA A 12 -4.83 -63.44 -33.10
C ALA A 12 -4.43 -64.89 -32.72
N SER A 13 -4.32 -65.09 -31.40
CA SER A 13 -4.64 -66.24 -30.55
C SER A 13 -3.87 -67.58 -30.62
N THR A 14 -3.36 -68.01 -29.45
CA THR A 14 -3.69 -69.32 -28.82
C THR A 14 -3.44 -69.33 -27.30
N ARG A 15 -4.25 -70.09 -26.53
CA ARG A 15 -4.26 -70.24 -25.05
C ARG A 15 -3.47 -71.46 -24.56
N ARG A 16 -2.91 -71.41 -23.33
CA ARG A 16 -3.05 -72.36 -22.17
C ARG A 16 -1.94 -72.11 -21.12
N ARG A 17 -2.26 -71.59 -19.93
CA ARG A 17 -2.46 -72.26 -18.61
C ARG A 17 -1.21 -72.92 -18.00
N LEU A 18 -0.71 -72.30 -16.91
CA LEU A 18 0.06 -72.93 -15.84
C LEU A 18 -0.50 -72.46 -14.49
N ILE A 19 -0.62 -73.39 -13.55
CA ILE A 19 -1.18 -73.26 -12.20
C ILE A 19 0.00 -73.02 -11.23
N ALA A 20 -0.11 -72.07 -10.29
CA ALA A 20 0.66 -72.11 -9.04
C ALA A 20 0.00 -71.29 -7.91
N ALA A 21 -0.28 -71.99 -6.82
CA ALA A 21 -0.43 -71.61 -5.40
C ALA A 21 -0.92 -70.20 -5.01
N ALA A 22 -2.10 -70.17 -4.37
CA ALA A 22 -2.54 -69.05 -3.54
C ALA A 22 -2.03 -69.24 -2.09
N THR A 23 -1.19 -68.33 -1.63
CA THR A 23 -0.87 -68.12 -0.22
C THR A 23 -1.65 -66.91 0.27
N LEU A 24 -2.50 -67.13 1.27
CA LEU A 24 -3.32 -66.11 1.91
C LEU A 24 -2.42 -65.24 2.81
N VAL A 25 -2.21 -63.98 2.46
CA VAL A 25 -1.67 -62.95 3.36
C VAL A 25 -2.80 -61.97 3.63
N LEU A 26 -3.25 -61.90 4.89
CA LEU A 26 -4.15 -60.84 5.38
C LEU A 26 -3.40 -59.51 5.29
N ALA A 27 -3.81 -58.64 4.36
CA ALA A 27 -3.51 -57.21 4.44
C ALA A 27 -4.46 -56.58 5.46
N PRO A 28 -3.99 -55.68 6.36
CA PRO A 28 -4.90 -54.89 7.18
C PRO A 28 -5.68 -53.96 6.24
N ALA A 29 -7.00 -54.01 6.33
CA ALA A 29 -7.85 -53.00 5.71
C ALA A 29 -7.55 -51.66 6.41
N VAL A 30 -6.74 -50.81 5.77
CA VAL A 30 -6.70 -49.40 6.11
C VAL A 30 -8.04 -48.83 5.69
N THR A 31 -8.94 -48.69 6.67
CA THR A 31 -10.11 -47.83 6.53
C THR A 31 -9.58 -46.42 6.32
N LEU A 32 -9.66 -45.92 5.08
CA LEU A 32 -9.60 -44.48 4.81
C LEU A 32 -10.68 -43.84 5.69
N ALA A 33 -10.25 -43.14 6.74
CA ALA A 33 -11.13 -42.22 7.42
C ALA A 33 -11.62 -41.22 6.36
N PRO A 34 -12.91 -40.87 6.32
CA PRO A 34 -13.36 -39.80 5.46
C PRO A 34 -12.50 -38.56 5.79
N SER A 35 -11.95 -37.93 4.76
CA SER A 35 -11.43 -36.57 4.87
C SER A 35 -12.52 -35.75 5.55
N VAL A 36 -12.25 -35.31 6.77
CA VAL A 36 -13.10 -34.33 7.41
C VAL A 36 -12.86 -33.08 6.59
N ALA A 37 -13.79 -32.75 5.69
CA ALA A 37 -13.82 -31.43 5.09
C ALA A 37 -13.72 -30.44 6.25
N ALA A 38 -12.71 -29.57 6.22
CA ALA A 38 -12.62 -28.49 7.18
C ALA A 38 -13.97 -27.77 7.15
N VAL A 39 -14.65 -27.73 8.30
CA VAL A 39 -15.88 -26.98 8.44
C VAL A 39 -15.48 -25.53 8.26
N GLU A 40 -15.96 -24.86 7.20
CA GLU A 40 -15.76 -23.43 7.02
C GLU A 40 -16.23 -22.71 8.29
N PRO A 41 -15.47 -21.73 8.80
CA PRO A 41 -15.88 -20.99 9.99
C PRO A 41 -17.27 -20.36 9.74
N PRO A 42 -18.12 -20.26 10.76
CA PRO A 42 -19.30 -19.41 10.66
C PRO A 42 -18.88 -17.99 10.23
N VAL A 43 -19.72 -17.34 9.40
CA VAL A 43 -19.53 -15.93 9.04
C VAL A 43 -19.35 -15.10 10.32
N GLY A 44 -18.24 -14.37 10.41
CA GLY A 44 -17.86 -13.57 11.59
C GLY A 44 -16.70 -14.14 12.40
N GLU A 45 -16.36 -15.41 12.21
CA GLU A 45 -15.26 -16.10 12.91
C GLU A 45 -14.00 -16.29 12.04
N GLU A 46 -14.04 -15.89 10.77
CA GLU A 46 -12.89 -15.96 9.88
C GLU A 46 -11.78 -14.99 10.32
N PRO A 47 -10.49 -15.36 10.16
CA PRO A 47 -9.39 -14.43 10.37
C PRO A 47 -9.61 -13.11 9.64
N HIS A 48 -9.24 -12.02 10.31
CA HIS A 48 -9.32 -10.66 9.78
C HIS A 48 -10.73 -10.13 9.47
N ARG A 49 -11.82 -10.90 9.58
CA ARG A 49 -13.16 -10.36 9.29
C ARG A 49 -13.49 -9.22 10.26
N PRO A 50 -13.71 -7.98 9.77
CA PRO A 50 -14.08 -6.85 10.61
C PRO A 50 -15.33 -7.13 11.45
N LEU A 51 -15.35 -6.57 12.66
CA LEU A 51 -16.50 -6.67 13.56
C LEU A 51 -17.55 -5.59 13.27
N VAL A 52 -17.16 -4.39 12.87
CA VAL A 52 -18.10 -3.25 12.74
C VAL A 52 -18.15 -2.66 11.34
N HIS A 53 -17.30 -3.13 10.44
CA HIS A 53 -17.30 -2.73 9.03
C HIS A 53 -18.07 -3.73 8.19
N TYR A 54 -18.78 -3.25 7.17
CA TYR A 54 -19.45 -4.15 6.24
C TYR A 54 -18.46 -4.92 5.38
N THR A 55 -18.69 -6.22 5.24
CA THR A 55 -18.04 -7.14 4.30
C THR A 55 -19.11 -8.04 3.72
N PRO A 56 -19.04 -8.45 2.45
CA PRO A 56 -19.93 -9.50 1.96
C PRO A 56 -19.59 -10.82 2.67
N GLU A 57 -20.57 -11.72 2.77
CA GLU A 57 -20.39 -13.06 3.33
C GLU A 57 -19.27 -13.79 2.59
N GLN A 58 -19.19 -13.65 1.27
CA GLN A 58 -18.18 -14.27 0.42
C GLN A 58 -17.79 -13.35 -0.74
N ASN A 59 -16.70 -13.69 -1.41
CA ASN A 59 -16.24 -13.13 -2.67
C ASN A 59 -15.78 -11.66 -2.62
N TRP A 60 -15.55 -11.09 -3.81
CA TRP A 60 -15.01 -9.74 -4.01
C TRP A 60 -16.06 -8.65 -3.84
N MET A 61 -15.69 -7.58 -3.14
CA MET A 61 -16.39 -6.30 -3.13
C MET A 61 -15.43 -5.15 -3.47
N ASN A 62 -15.91 -4.15 -4.22
CA ASN A 62 -15.25 -2.84 -4.31
C ASN A 62 -16.19 -1.68 -3.94
N ASP A 63 -16.41 -0.75 -4.86
CA ASP A 63 -17.06 0.54 -4.62
C ASP A 63 -18.44 0.39 -3.95
N PRO A 64 -18.79 1.24 -2.97
CA PRO A 64 -20.17 1.41 -2.57
C PRO A 64 -20.97 2.00 -3.73
N ASN A 65 -22.18 1.51 -3.91
CA ASN A 65 -23.12 1.95 -4.93
C ASN A 65 -24.48 2.23 -4.31
N GLY A 66 -25.25 3.10 -4.97
CA GLY A 66 -26.66 3.23 -4.67
C GLY A 66 -27.02 3.53 -3.22
N LEU A 67 -26.15 4.22 -2.45
CA LEU A 67 -26.44 4.54 -1.06
C LEU A 67 -27.71 5.39 -0.99
N VAL A 68 -28.75 4.85 -0.37
CA VAL A 68 -30.06 5.50 -0.30
C VAL A 68 -30.77 5.08 0.97
N TYR A 69 -31.44 6.03 1.61
CA TYR A 69 -32.34 5.74 2.71
C TYR A 69 -33.77 5.60 2.19
N ARG A 70 -34.49 4.59 2.68
CA ARG A 70 -35.91 4.39 2.38
C ARG A 70 -36.63 3.79 3.57
N ASP A 71 -37.69 4.46 4.03
CA ASP A 71 -38.65 3.94 5.01
C ASP A 71 -38.04 3.29 6.27
N GLY A 72 -37.00 3.90 6.85
CA GLY A 72 -36.31 3.40 8.05
C GLY A 72 -35.09 2.50 7.76
N THR A 73 -34.75 2.31 6.49
CA THR A 73 -33.71 1.39 6.04
C THR A 73 -32.66 2.14 5.24
N TYR A 74 -31.40 2.01 5.63
CA TYR A 74 -30.24 2.39 4.83
C TYR A 74 -29.88 1.24 3.90
N HIS A 75 -29.83 1.52 2.60
CA HIS A 75 -29.41 0.56 1.58
C HIS A 75 -27.97 0.84 1.18
N LEU A 76 -27.15 -0.20 1.21
CA LEU A 76 -25.80 -0.24 0.68
C LEU A 76 -25.79 -1.23 -0.48
N TYR A 77 -25.70 -0.74 -1.71
CA TYR A 77 -25.32 -1.58 -2.84
C TYR A 77 -23.80 -1.49 -3.01
N TYR A 78 -23.21 -2.42 -3.74
CA TYR A 78 -21.77 -2.42 -3.95
C TYR A 78 -21.38 -3.23 -5.17
N GLN A 79 -20.28 -2.85 -5.81
CA GLN A 79 -19.67 -3.65 -6.85
C GLN A 79 -19.28 -5.02 -6.28
N HIS A 80 -19.74 -6.09 -6.92
CA HIS A 80 -19.62 -7.44 -6.41
C HIS A 80 -19.33 -8.46 -7.53
N ASN A 81 -18.42 -9.39 -7.26
CA ASN A 81 -18.28 -10.61 -8.05
C ASN A 81 -18.96 -11.77 -7.31
N PRO A 82 -20.16 -12.23 -7.71
CA PRO A 82 -20.83 -13.34 -7.03
C PRO A 82 -20.18 -14.71 -7.29
N GLU A 83 -19.17 -14.78 -8.15
CA GLU A 83 -18.55 -16.03 -8.63
C GLU A 83 -17.08 -16.21 -8.21
N GLY A 84 -16.49 -15.24 -7.49
CA GLY A 84 -15.11 -15.36 -7.03
C GLY A 84 -14.61 -14.18 -6.19
N ASP A 85 -13.52 -14.41 -5.47
CA ASP A 85 -12.93 -13.47 -4.52
C ASP A 85 -12.03 -12.40 -5.15
N VAL A 86 -11.83 -12.42 -6.47
CA VAL A 86 -11.14 -11.37 -7.25
C VAL A 86 -12.11 -10.64 -8.17
N TRP A 87 -11.70 -9.49 -8.69
CA TRP A 87 -12.50 -8.71 -9.64
C TRP A 87 -12.87 -9.50 -10.90
N GLY A 88 -14.16 -9.49 -11.27
CA GLY A 88 -14.76 -10.07 -12.47
C GLY A 88 -16.28 -10.26 -12.32
N ASN A 89 -17.02 -10.53 -13.40
CA ASN A 89 -18.48 -10.77 -13.36
C ASN A 89 -19.28 -9.67 -12.63
N MET A 90 -18.95 -8.40 -12.88
CA MET A 90 -19.39 -7.30 -12.02
C MET A 90 -20.90 -7.16 -12.00
N SER A 91 -21.43 -7.17 -10.79
CA SER A 91 -22.84 -7.08 -10.44
C SER A 91 -22.98 -6.14 -9.23
N TRP A 92 -24.20 -5.71 -8.90
CA TRP A 92 -24.46 -5.03 -7.64
C TRP A 92 -24.92 -6.02 -6.57
N GLY A 93 -24.10 -6.17 -5.53
CA GLY A 93 -24.51 -6.75 -4.24
C GLY A 93 -25.38 -5.78 -3.46
N HIS A 94 -25.96 -6.24 -2.34
CA HIS A 94 -26.88 -5.45 -1.54
C HIS A 94 -26.84 -5.84 -0.07
N ALA A 95 -26.78 -4.84 0.80
CA ALA A 95 -27.00 -4.97 2.23
C ALA A 95 -27.91 -3.86 2.73
N THR A 96 -28.57 -4.12 3.85
CA THR A 96 -29.43 -3.14 4.52
C THR A 96 -29.06 -2.99 5.99
N SER A 97 -29.29 -1.80 6.54
CA SER A 97 -29.11 -1.49 7.94
C SER A 97 -30.22 -0.55 8.42
N THR A 98 -30.53 -0.58 9.71
CA THR A 98 -31.41 0.42 10.35
C THR A 98 -30.62 1.45 11.18
N ASP A 99 -29.30 1.29 11.28
CA ASP A 99 -28.43 2.04 12.18
C ASP A 99 -27.05 2.36 11.57
N LEU A 100 -26.87 2.19 10.25
CA LEU A 100 -25.63 2.41 9.48
C LEU A 100 -24.43 1.53 9.86
N VAL A 101 -24.51 0.72 10.92
CA VAL A 101 -23.35 -0.01 11.47
C VAL A 101 -23.60 -1.52 11.60
N THR A 102 -24.87 -1.92 11.73
CA THR A 102 -25.30 -3.31 11.74
C THR A 102 -25.94 -3.65 10.40
N TRP A 103 -25.24 -4.41 9.58
CA TRP A 103 -25.64 -4.71 8.20
C TRP A 103 -26.15 -6.14 8.05
N THR A 104 -27.19 -6.31 7.24
CA THR A 104 -27.72 -7.61 6.81
C THR A 104 -27.59 -7.72 5.30
N GLU A 105 -26.78 -8.67 4.82
CA GLU A 105 -26.66 -8.96 3.39
C GLU A 105 -28.01 -9.43 2.82
N GLN A 106 -28.30 -8.99 1.61
CA GLN A 106 -29.51 -9.26 0.85
C GLN A 106 -29.15 -10.04 -0.42
N PRO A 107 -30.14 -10.65 -1.10
CA PRO A 107 -29.90 -11.24 -2.42
C PRO A 107 -29.28 -10.24 -3.40
N LEU A 108 -28.47 -10.75 -4.33
CA LEU A 108 -27.86 -9.96 -5.41
C LEU A 108 -28.89 -9.06 -6.11
N ALA A 109 -28.62 -7.76 -6.16
CA ALA A 109 -29.58 -6.76 -6.62
C ALA A 109 -29.63 -6.65 -8.15
N ILE A 110 -28.50 -6.36 -8.80
CA ILE A 110 -28.43 -6.18 -10.26
C ILE A 110 -27.33 -7.10 -10.82
N PRO A 111 -27.68 -8.26 -11.40
CA PRO A 111 -26.69 -9.16 -11.98
C PRO A 111 -26.13 -8.63 -13.30
N GLN A 112 -24.89 -9.01 -13.62
CA GLN A 112 -24.35 -8.92 -14.98
C GLN A 112 -25.29 -9.55 -16.02
N THR A 113 -25.31 -9.01 -17.24
CA THR A 113 -26.10 -9.60 -18.32
C THR A 113 -25.27 -10.63 -19.07
N ARG A 114 -25.86 -11.81 -19.24
CA ARG A 114 -25.32 -12.89 -20.07
C ARG A 114 -26.20 -13.11 -21.30
N ASP A 115 -25.59 -13.51 -22.41
CA ASP A 115 -26.32 -13.93 -23.60
C ASP A 115 -26.98 -15.32 -23.42
N ALA A 116 -27.68 -15.79 -24.45
CA ALA A 116 -28.36 -17.10 -24.43
C ALA A 116 -27.41 -18.31 -24.30
N THR A 117 -26.11 -18.11 -24.48
CA THR A 117 -25.06 -19.14 -24.29
C THR A 117 -24.42 -19.09 -22.91
N GLY A 118 -24.78 -18.11 -22.09
CA GLY A 118 -24.19 -17.87 -20.77
C GLY A 118 -22.94 -17.00 -20.80
N ARG A 119 -22.56 -16.43 -21.95
CA ARG A 119 -21.40 -15.53 -22.07
C ARG A 119 -21.76 -14.14 -21.53
N SER A 120 -20.92 -13.54 -20.69
CA SER A 120 -21.13 -12.16 -20.22
C SER A 120 -21.04 -11.18 -21.38
N ILE A 121 -22.03 -10.29 -21.49
CA ILE A 121 -22.13 -9.23 -22.50
C ILE A 121 -22.21 -7.83 -21.90
N GLU A 122 -22.44 -7.72 -20.60
CA GLU A 122 -22.54 -6.45 -19.87
C GLU A 122 -22.21 -6.71 -18.39
N ASP A 123 -21.15 -6.05 -17.93
CA ASP A 123 -20.83 -5.92 -16.52
C ASP A 123 -21.54 -4.67 -15.96
N ILE A 124 -21.99 -4.74 -14.72
CA ILE A 124 -22.70 -3.66 -14.01
C ILE A 124 -21.68 -2.93 -13.15
N PHE A 125 -21.30 -1.74 -13.58
CA PHE A 125 -20.32 -0.88 -12.92
C PHE A 125 -21.03 0.11 -11.98
N SER A 126 -20.21 0.90 -11.28
CA SER A 126 -20.64 1.79 -10.21
C SER A 126 -21.70 2.80 -10.62
N GLY A 127 -22.39 3.35 -9.62
CA GLY A 127 -23.47 4.30 -9.81
C GLY A 127 -24.25 4.59 -8.53
N SER A 128 -25.40 5.23 -8.71
CA SER A 128 -26.22 5.77 -7.62
C SER A 128 -27.68 5.31 -7.72
N VAL A 129 -28.43 5.52 -6.63
CA VAL A 129 -29.87 5.25 -6.56
C VAL A 129 -30.55 6.50 -6.05
N VAL A 130 -31.69 6.84 -6.66
CA VAL A 130 -32.57 7.92 -6.20
C VAL A 130 -33.97 7.41 -5.97
N VAL A 131 -34.71 8.07 -5.08
CA VAL A 131 -36.15 7.85 -4.90
C VAL A 131 -36.90 8.85 -5.78
N ASP A 132 -37.59 8.35 -6.80
CA ASP A 132 -38.36 9.18 -7.73
C ASP A 132 -39.76 9.44 -7.19
N HIS A 133 -39.85 10.26 -6.14
CA HIS A 133 -41.09 10.61 -5.43
C HIS A 133 -42.21 11.14 -6.35
N GLY A 134 -41.83 11.82 -7.43
CA GLY A 134 -42.77 12.36 -8.41
C GLY A 134 -43.19 11.37 -9.50
N ASN A 135 -42.62 10.15 -9.51
CA ASN A 135 -42.68 9.21 -10.63
C ASN A 135 -42.39 9.91 -11.98
N THR A 136 -41.41 10.80 -11.98
CA THR A 136 -40.99 11.60 -13.14
C THR A 136 -40.46 10.73 -14.27
N SER A 137 -39.88 9.57 -13.93
CA SER A 137 -39.46 8.54 -14.88
C SER A 137 -40.62 7.78 -15.53
N GLY A 138 -41.78 7.74 -14.88
CA GLY A 138 -42.91 6.91 -15.29
C GLY A 138 -42.68 5.40 -15.12
N LEU A 139 -41.63 4.99 -14.39
CA LEU A 139 -41.27 3.58 -14.14
C LEU A 139 -42.03 2.96 -12.95
N GLY A 140 -42.67 3.79 -12.12
CA GLY A 140 -43.50 3.33 -11.01
C GLY A 140 -44.81 2.68 -11.47
N ASP A 141 -45.36 1.80 -10.64
CA ASP A 141 -46.62 1.09 -10.91
C ASP A 141 -47.87 1.82 -10.38
N GLY A 142 -47.67 3.00 -9.79
CA GLY A 142 -48.71 3.80 -9.14
C GLY A 142 -48.95 3.46 -7.66
N GLY A 143 -48.14 2.59 -7.08
CA GLY A 143 -48.04 2.32 -5.65
C GLY A 143 -47.06 3.28 -4.95
N GLU A 144 -45.98 2.73 -4.40
CA GLU A 144 -44.91 3.51 -3.79
C GLU A 144 -44.02 4.20 -4.84
N ALA A 145 -43.31 5.24 -4.42
CA ALA A 145 -42.34 5.91 -5.28
C ALA A 145 -41.27 4.90 -5.76
N PRO A 146 -41.01 4.78 -7.07
CA PRO A 146 -40.00 3.86 -7.56
C PRO A 146 -38.61 4.34 -7.14
N MET A 147 -37.76 3.40 -6.76
CA MET A 147 -36.32 3.63 -6.64
C MET A 147 -35.70 3.40 -8.01
N VAL A 148 -34.83 4.30 -8.46
CA VAL A 148 -34.18 4.22 -9.77
C VAL A 148 -32.67 4.17 -9.55
N ALA A 149 -32.06 3.06 -9.94
CA ALA A 149 -30.62 2.90 -10.03
C ALA A 149 -30.15 3.46 -11.36
N VAL A 150 -29.16 4.34 -11.31
CA VAL A 150 -28.45 4.89 -12.45
C VAL A 150 -27.03 4.38 -12.35
N TYR A 151 -26.62 3.55 -13.31
CA TYR A 151 -25.37 2.79 -13.23
C TYR A 151 -24.67 2.76 -14.59
N THR A 152 -23.37 2.46 -14.59
CA THR A 152 -22.63 2.27 -15.84
C THR A 152 -22.76 0.83 -16.33
N SER A 153 -23.25 0.65 -17.56
CA SER A 153 -23.10 -0.59 -18.33
C SER A 153 -21.72 -0.63 -18.96
N ALA A 154 -20.87 -1.54 -18.51
CA ALA A 154 -19.59 -1.84 -19.14
C ALA A 154 -19.79 -3.02 -20.12
N TYR A 155 -19.92 -2.72 -21.40
CA TYR A 155 -20.20 -3.72 -22.42
C TYR A 155 -18.93 -4.47 -22.81
N THR A 156 -18.92 -5.78 -22.58
CA THR A 156 -17.78 -6.63 -22.94
C THR A 156 -17.62 -6.72 -24.46
N ASP A 157 -16.46 -7.21 -24.92
CA ASP A 157 -16.21 -7.49 -26.35
C ASP A 157 -17.22 -8.45 -26.99
N ALA A 158 -18.01 -9.15 -26.17
CA ALA A 158 -19.07 -10.06 -26.61
C ALA A 158 -20.36 -9.33 -27.01
N HIS A 159 -20.56 -8.08 -26.58
CA HIS A 159 -21.80 -7.36 -26.82
C HIS A 159 -22.00 -7.12 -28.33
N PRO A 160 -23.19 -7.39 -28.89
CA PRO A 160 -23.38 -7.39 -30.35
C PRO A 160 -23.21 -6.03 -31.03
N THR A 161 -23.44 -4.92 -30.31
CA THR A 161 -23.48 -3.57 -30.89
C THR A 161 -22.74 -2.49 -30.11
N LEU A 162 -22.34 -2.77 -28.86
CA LEU A 162 -21.77 -1.78 -27.94
C LEU A 162 -20.43 -2.24 -27.35
N ALA A 163 -19.80 -3.25 -27.95
CA ALA A 163 -18.57 -3.86 -27.47
C ALA A 163 -17.50 -2.81 -27.09
N GLY A 164 -16.96 -2.93 -25.88
CA GLY A 164 -15.90 -2.09 -25.34
C GLY A 164 -16.34 -0.70 -24.85
N ARG A 165 -17.64 -0.38 -24.88
CA ARG A 165 -18.17 0.92 -24.42
C ARG A 165 -18.59 0.88 -22.96
N GLN A 166 -18.44 2.02 -22.28
CA GLN A 166 -19.08 2.35 -21.01
C GLN A 166 -20.17 3.39 -21.26
N ALA A 167 -21.41 3.11 -20.84
CA ALA A 167 -22.57 3.98 -21.03
C ALA A 167 -23.52 3.92 -19.84
N GLN A 168 -24.35 4.94 -19.63
CA GLN A 168 -25.21 5.05 -18.45
C GLN A 168 -26.56 4.41 -18.71
N SER A 169 -27.00 3.58 -17.77
CA SER A 169 -28.18 2.72 -17.84
C SER A 169 -29.02 2.86 -16.57
N LEU A 170 -30.28 2.42 -16.66
CA LEU A 170 -31.24 2.44 -15.56
C LEU A 170 -31.68 1.03 -15.16
N ALA A 171 -31.90 0.84 -13.86
CA ALA A 171 -32.82 -0.18 -13.35
C ALA A 171 -33.78 0.48 -12.36
N TYR A 172 -34.95 -0.10 -12.16
CA TYR A 172 -35.92 0.41 -11.19
C TYR A 172 -36.47 -0.69 -10.29
N SER A 173 -36.81 -0.29 -9.08
CA SER A 173 -37.48 -1.11 -8.06
C SER A 173 -38.79 -0.44 -7.64
N VAL A 174 -39.84 -1.24 -7.51
CA VAL A 174 -41.17 -0.84 -6.99
C VAL A 174 -41.49 -1.55 -5.66
N ASP A 175 -40.48 -2.19 -5.04
CA ASP A 175 -40.60 -2.98 -3.81
C ASP A 175 -39.60 -2.55 -2.74
N GLY A 176 -39.26 -1.26 -2.72
CA GLY A 176 -38.36 -0.67 -1.73
C GLY A 176 -36.90 -1.10 -1.90
N GLY A 177 -36.46 -1.35 -3.13
CA GLY A 177 -35.06 -1.65 -3.44
C GLY A 177 -34.68 -3.12 -3.28
N THR A 178 -35.65 -4.02 -3.10
CA THR A 178 -35.40 -5.46 -2.90
C THR A 178 -35.12 -6.17 -4.23
N THR A 179 -35.90 -5.86 -5.27
CA THR A 179 -35.70 -6.42 -6.61
C THR A 179 -35.65 -5.33 -7.67
N TRP A 180 -34.83 -5.57 -8.70
CA TRP A 180 -34.53 -4.59 -9.74
C TRP A 180 -34.89 -5.09 -11.13
N THR A 181 -35.54 -4.21 -11.91
CA THR A 181 -35.82 -4.44 -13.33
C THR A 181 -34.99 -3.49 -14.17
N LYS A 182 -34.10 -4.02 -15.03
CA LYS A 182 -33.34 -3.20 -15.99
C LYS A 182 -34.30 -2.54 -16.98
N TYR A 183 -34.11 -1.24 -17.23
CA TYR A 183 -34.93 -0.50 -18.17
C TYR A 183 -34.69 -0.99 -19.60
N ALA A 184 -35.77 -1.29 -20.33
CA ALA A 184 -35.69 -1.84 -21.68
C ALA A 184 -35.07 -0.88 -22.71
N GLY A 185 -35.04 0.42 -22.40
CA GLY A 185 -34.45 1.45 -23.27
C GLY A 185 -32.96 1.70 -23.02
N ASN A 186 -32.28 0.88 -22.21
CA ASN A 186 -30.85 1.06 -21.94
C ASN A 186 -29.95 0.88 -23.19
N PRO A 187 -28.80 1.58 -23.24
CA PRO A 187 -28.38 2.64 -22.31
C PRO A 187 -29.14 3.95 -22.57
N VAL A 188 -29.34 4.77 -21.53
CA VAL A 188 -30.02 6.07 -21.62
C VAL A 188 -29.06 7.23 -21.98
N LEU A 189 -27.75 7.02 -21.82
CA LEU A 189 -26.74 8.01 -22.21
C LEU A 189 -25.44 7.29 -22.63
N ASP A 190 -25.06 7.42 -23.92
CA ASP A 190 -23.82 6.88 -24.49
C ASP A 190 -23.01 8.02 -25.14
N ARG A 191 -21.69 8.02 -24.88
CA ARG A 191 -20.71 8.94 -25.48
C ARG A 191 -19.75 8.25 -26.45
N GLU A 192 -19.99 6.98 -26.75
CA GLU A 192 -19.11 6.11 -27.52
C GLU A 192 -17.70 5.98 -26.92
N SER A 193 -17.58 6.11 -25.60
CA SER A 193 -16.31 6.05 -24.87
C SER A 193 -16.14 4.72 -24.11
N PRO A 194 -14.90 4.19 -24.02
CA PRO A 194 -14.58 3.09 -23.10
C PRO A 194 -14.35 3.54 -21.65
N ASN A 195 -14.40 4.85 -21.33
CA ASN A 195 -14.02 5.40 -20.03
C ASN A 195 -15.05 6.37 -19.42
N PHE A 196 -16.31 6.26 -19.84
CA PHE A 196 -17.40 7.12 -19.38
C PHE A 196 -18.24 6.43 -18.32
N ARG A 197 -18.05 6.75 -17.04
CA ARG A 197 -18.57 5.93 -15.92
C ARG A 197 -18.93 6.68 -14.63
N ASP A 198 -19.56 5.93 -13.73
CA ASP A 198 -19.84 6.24 -12.31
C ASP A 198 -20.83 7.39 -12.10
N PRO A 199 -22.09 7.29 -12.57
CA PRO A 199 -23.07 8.35 -12.44
C PRO A 199 -23.60 8.51 -11.02
N LYS A 200 -23.36 9.66 -10.41
CA LYS A 200 -24.08 10.14 -9.22
C LYS A 200 -25.24 11.03 -9.64
N VAL A 201 -26.44 10.72 -9.17
CA VAL A 201 -27.66 11.48 -9.47
C VAL A 201 -28.30 12.03 -8.21
N PHE A 202 -28.77 13.28 -8.27
CA PHE A 202 -29.54 13.93 -7.22
C PHE A 202 -30.60 14.87 -7.80
N ARG A 203 -31.53 15.31 -6.96
CA ARG A 203 -32.59 16.24 -7.33
C ARG A 203 -32.16 17.68 -6.99
N TYR A 204 -32.08 18.55 -7.98
CA TYR A 204 -31.76 19.97 -7.80
C TYR A 204 -33.03 20.83 -7.81
N THR A 205 -33.13 21.76 -6.86
CA THR A 205 -34.24 22.73 -6.78
C THR A 205 -33.68 24.14 -6.94
N PRO A 206 -34.00 24.86 -8.03
CA PRO A 206 -33.53 26.23 -8.24
C PRO A 206 -33.99 27.21 -7.15
N GLU A 207 -33.08 28.05 -6.67
CA GLU A 207 -33.38 29.08 -5.65
C GLU A 207 -34.37 30.15 -6.16
N ASP A 208 -34.41 30.38 -7.47
CA ASP A 208 -35.29 31.36 -8.11
C ASP A 208 -36.76 30.89 -8.24
N GLY A 209 -37.06 29.69 -7.74
CA GLY A 209 -38.39 29.08 -7.77
C GLY A 209 -38.72 28.37 -9.08
N GLY A 210 -37.71 28.05 -9.91
CA GLY A 210 -37.86 27.16 -11.06
C GLY A 210 -38.31 25.74 -10.69
N GLU A 211 -38.81 24.99 -11.67
CA GLU A 211 -39.18 23.59 -11.47
C GLU A 211 -37.92 22.76 -11.15
N PRO A 212 -37.96 21.86 -10.15
CA PRO A 212 -36.83 21.00 -9.84
C PRO A 212 -36.51 20.07 -11.01
N TYR A 213 -35.26 19.65 -11.15
CA TYR A 213 -34.80 18.69 -12.16
C TYR A 213 -33.75 17.74 -11.58
N TRP A 214 -33.48 16.64 -12.27
CA TRP A 214 -32.42 15.70 -11.92
C TRP A 214 -31.10 16.18 -12.47
N VAL A 215 -30.04 16.10 -11.66
CA VAL A 215 -28.66 16.36 -12.06
C VAL A 215 -27.88 15.06 -11.96
N MET A 216 -27.07 14.77 -12.97
CA MET A 216 -26.09 13.68 -12.97
C MET A 216 -24.70 14.29 -13.06
N VAL A 217 -23.81 13.86 -12.18
CA VAL A 217 -22.35 14.02 -12.34
C VAL A 217 -21.75 12.64 -12.66
N VAL A 218 -20.90 12.58 -13.67
CA VAL A 218 -20.36 11.32 -14.25
C VAL A 218 -19.01 11.62 -14.87
N VAL A 219 -18.04 10.70 -14.84
CA VAL A 219 -16.66 10.99 -15.28
C VAL A 219 -16.35 10.50 -16.69
N GLU A 220 -15.52 11.26 -17.39
CA GLU A 220 -14.66 10.75 -18.47
C GLU A 220 -13.26 10.50 -17.87
N ALA A 221 -13.01 9.26 -17.49
CA ALA A 221 -12.02 8.94 -16.46
C ALA A 221 -10.57 9.22 -16.88
N ILE A 222 -10.23 8.93 -18.14
CA ILE A 222 -8.88 9.19 -18.68
C ILE A 222 -8.65 10.68 -18.96
N ASP A 223 -9.72 11.44 -19.22
CA ASP A 223 -9.62 12.88 -19.49
C ASP A 223 -9.61 13.70 -18.20
N LYS A 224 -9.90 13.07 -17.05
CA LYS A 224 -9.98 13.71 -15.72
C LYS A 224 -11.01 14.83 -15.71
N GLU A 225 -12.17 14.52 -16.27
CA GLU A 225 -13.30 15.43 -16.42
C GLU A 225 -14.54 14.84 -15.74
N VAL A 226 -15.21 15.66 -14.90
CA VAL A 226 -16.57 15.40 -14.43
C VAL A 226 -17.54 16.11 -15.37
N LEU A 227 -18.39 15.35 -16.03
CA LEU A 227 -19.44 15.83 -16.91
C LEU A 227 -20.75 15.98 -16.13
N ILE A 228 -21.44 17.11 -16.31
CA ILE A 228 -22.70 17.42 -15.64
C ILE A 228 -23.85 17.39 -16.65
N TYR A 229 -24.90 16.65 -16.33
CA TYR A 229 -26.10 16.51 -17.15
C TYR A 229 -27.36 16.83 -16.35
N ARG A 230 -28.40 17.29 -17.04
CA ARG A 230 -29.76 17.51 -16.51
C ARG A 230 -30.76 16.55 -17.13
N SER A 231 -31.75 16.12 -16.36
CA SER A 231 -32.94 15.42 -16.87
C SER A 231 -34.21 15.83 -16.13
N GLU A 232 -35.34 15.84 -16.84
CA GLU A 232 -36.66 15.99 -16.22
C GLU A 232 -37.24 14.66 -15.75
N ASN A 233 -36.75 13.53 -16.29
CA ASN A 233 -37.41 12.21 -16.18
C ASN A 233 -36.42 11.04 -15.97
N LEU A 234 -35.15 11.31 -15.64
CA LEU A 234 -34.07 10.32 -15.49
C LEU A 234 -33.68 9.55 -16.77
N ILE A 235 -34.42 9.71 -17.86
CA ILE A 235 -34.25 8.96 -19.12
C ILE A 235 -33.61 9.85 -20.18
N ASP A 236 -34.15 11.05 -20.39
CA ASP A 236 -33.65 11.99 -21.38
C ASP A 236 -32.66 12.96 -20.73
N TRP A 237 -31.37 12.84 -21.07
CA TRP A 237 -30.30 13.64 -20.49
C TRP A 237 -29.79 14.71 -21.45
N THR A 238 -29.63 15.94 -20.92
CA THR A 238 -29.05 17.09 -21.63
C THR A 238 -27.75 17.49 -20.95
N TYR A 239 -26.67 17.55 -21.71
CA TYR A 239 -25.37 18.02 -21.21
C TYR A 239 -25.46 19.49 -20.76
N LEU A 240 -24.87 19.80 -19.61
CA LEU A 240 -24.79 21.14 -19.04
C LEU A 240 -23.36 21.69 -19.14
N SER A 241 -22.42 21.10 -18.42
CA SER A 241 -21.05 21.59 -18.29
C SER A 241 -20.04 20.46 -18.02
N THR A 242 -18.76 20.82 -18.01
CA THR A 242 -17.64 19.97 -17.60
C THR A 242 -16.85 20.67 -16.50
N PHE A 243 -16.38 19.91 -15.51
CA PHE A 243 -15.43 20.33 -14.48
C PHE A 243 -14.13 19.50 -14.59
N GLY A 244 -12.97 20.14 -14.46
CA GLY A 244 -11.65 19.50 -14.59
C GLY A 244 -10.98 19.70 -15.95
N PRO A 245 -9.72 19.26 -16.11
CA PRO A 245 -8.85 18.69 -15.08
C PRO A 245 -8.26 19.76 -14.14
N VAL A 246 -8.39 19.56 -12.83
CA VAL A 246 -7.85 20.44 -11.76
C VAL A 246 -7.63 19.65 -10.47
N GLY A 247 -6.74 20.07 -9.57
CA GLY A 247 -6.43 19.26 -8.38
C GLY A 247 -5.43 18.15 -8.72
N ALA A 248 -5.49 17.01 -8.02
CA ALA A 248 -4.64 15.88 -8.32
C ALA A 248 -5.13 15.15 -9.58
N THR A 249 -4.19 14.88 -10.50
CA THR A 249 -4.47 14.30 -11.82
C THR A 249 -3.51 13.16 -12.19
N GLY A 250 -2.80 12.60 -11.20
CA GLY A 250 -1.81 11.53 -11.39
C GLY A 250 -2.40 10.19 -11.87
N GLY A 251 -3.72 10.03 -11.86
CA GLY A 251 -4.41 8.86 -12.40
C GLY A 251 -5.77 9.18 -13.00
N MET A 252 -6.56 8.13 -13.22
CA MET A 252 -7.92 8.24 -13.75
C MET A 252 -8.84 8.84 -12.67
N TRP A 253 -9.76 9.71 -13.06
CA TRP A 253 -10.83 10.17 -12.17
C TRP A 253 -12.02 9.22 -12.24
N GLU A 254 -12.55 8.87 -11.07
CA GLU A 254 -13.58 7.86 -10.89
C GLU A 254 -14.53 8.32 -9.78
N VAL A 255 -15.74 7.75 -9.76
CA VAL A 255 -16.73 7.90 -8.68
C VAL A 255 -16.87 9.36 -8.18
N PRO A 256 -17.44 10.26 -9.00
CA PRO A 256 -17.75 11.62 -8.58
C PRO A 256 -18.96 11.65 -7.63
N ASP A 257 -18.98 12.63 -6.72
CA ASP A 257 -20.17 12.98 -5.95
C ASP A 257 -20.26 14.51 -5.81
N LEU A 258 -21.47 15.04 -5.72
CA LEU A 258 -21.73 16.47 -5.58
C LEU A 258 -22.82 16.68 -4.52
N VAL A 259 -22.43 17.27 -3.39
CA VAL A 259 -23.29 17.45 -2.22
C VAL A 259 -23.30 18.89 -1.76
N GLU A 260 -24.45 19.36 -1.29
CA GLU A 260 -24.59 20.67 -0.66
C GLU A 260 -24.46 20.53 0.85
N LEU A 261 -23.64 21.37 1.48
CA LEU A 261 -23.36 21.33 2.92
C LEU A 261 -23.52 22.72 3.55
N PRO A 262 -24.11 22.83 4.75
CA PRO A 262 -24.13 24.06 5.52
C PRO A 262 -22.75 24.37 6.11
N VAL A 263 -22.37 25.65 6.09
CA VAL A 263 -21.14 26.16 6.73
C VAL A 263 -21.42 26.48 8.19
N ASP A 264 -20.63 25.92 9.10
CA ASP A 264 -20.80 26.06 10.55
C ASP A 264 -22.20 25.64 11.07
N GLY A 265 -22.92 24.81 10.30
CA GLY A 265 -24.29 24.39 10.58
C GLY A 265 -25.36 25.45 10.27
N ASP A 266 -25.02 26.53 9.57
CA ASP A 266 -25.97 27.53 9.09
C ASP A 266 -26.57 27.11 7.73
N THR A 267 -27.87 26.81 7.71
CA THR A 267 -28.57 26.39 6.49
C THR A 267 -28.81 27.53 5.50
N ASP A 268 -28.61 28.79 5.92
CA ASP A 268 -28.70 29.96 5.04
C ASP A 268 -27.33 30.29 4.39
N ASP A 269 -26.24 29.61 4.79
CA ASP A 269 -24.88 29.76 4.26
C ASP A 269 -24.34 28.38 3.85
N THR A 270 -24.67 27.93 2.63
CA THR A 270 -24.26 26.62 2.10
C THR A 270 -23.13 26.73 1.09
N ARG A 271 -22.39 25.63 0.90
CA ARG A 271 -21.50 25.44 -0.25
C ARG A 271 -21.74 24.08 -0.86
N TRP A 272 -21.41 23.97 -2.13
CA TRP A 272 -21.36 22.69 -2.83
C TRP A 272 -19.95 22.09 -2.69
N VAL A 273 -19.88 20.78 -2.50
CA VAL A 273 -18.62 20.03 -2.43
C VAL A 273 -18.63 18.97 -3.52
N MET A 274 -17.69 19.08 -4.46
CA MET A 274 -17.42 18.08 -5.47
C MET A 274 -16.38 17.11 -4.92
N LEU A 275 -16.73 15.84 -4.79
CA LEU A 275 -15.82 14.75 -4.44
C LEU A 275 -15.43 14.01 -5.72
N VAL A 276 -14.16 13.65 -5.86
CA VAL A 276 -13.67 12.86 -7.00
C VAL A 276 -12.68 11.83 -6.49
N SER A 277 -12.94 10.57 -6.77
CA SER A 277 -12.00 9.49 -6.50
C SER A 277 -10.96 9.39 -7.63
N MET A 278 -9.76 8.90 -7.35
CA MET A 278 -8.76 8.64 -8.40
C MET A 278 -7.91 7.42 -8.16
N ASN A 279 -7.39 6.86 -9.25
CA ASN A 279 -6.46 5.73 -9.22
C ASN A 279 -5.52 5.69 -10.45
N PRO A 280 -4.20 5.52 -10.28
CA PRO A 280 -3.43 5.77 -9.05
C PRO A 280 -3.30 7.29 -8.79
N GLY A 281 -2.37 7.71 -7.92
CA GLY A 281 -2.02 9.13 -7.71
C GLY A 281 -2.55 9.76 -6.43
N ALA A 282 -3.09 8.98 -5.49
CA ALA A 282 -3.48 9.47 -4.18
C ALA A 282 -2.29 9.84 -3.30
N VAL A 283 -2.51 10.71 -2.30
CA VAL A 283 -1.46 11.21 -1.38
C VAL A 283 -0.72 10.11 -0.59
N ALA A 284 -1.37 8.98 -0.34
CA ALA A 284 -0.77 7.82 0.33
C ALA A 284 -0.31 6.71 -0.65
N GLY A 285 -0.36 6.98 -1.96
CA GLY A 285 -0.10 6.02 -3.03
C GLY A 285 -1.36 5.24 -3.46
N GLY A 286 -1.39 4.85 -4.73
CA GLY A 286 -2.52 4.10 -5.29
C GLY A 286 -3.79 4.93 -5.36
N SER A 287 -4.91 4.36 -4.92
CA SER A 287 -6.24 4.95 -5.01
C SER A 287 -6.63 5.81 -3.79
N GLY A 288 -7.39 6.89 -4.01
CA GLY A 288 -7.86 7.78 -2.93
C GLY A 288 -8.92 8.80 -3.39
N VAL A 289 -9.36 9.70 -2.52
CA VAL A 289 -10.44 10.67 -2.80
C VAL A 289 -10.00 12.11 -2.51
N GLN A 290 -10.14 12.99 -3.51
CA GLN A 290 -10.00 14.44 -3.34
C GLN A 290 -11.36 15.13 -3.32
N TYR A 291 -11.40 16.37 -2.85
CA TYR A 291 -12.60 17.20 -2.86
C TYR A 291 -12.33 18.65 -3.25
N PHE A 292 -13.39 19.37 -3.62
CA PHE A 292 -13.37 20.79 -3.96
C PHE A 292 -14.58 21.47 -3.33
N VAL A 293 -14.37 22.53 -2.56
CA VAL A 293 -15.44 23.40 -2.06
C VAL A 293 -15.73 24.49 -3.09
N GLY A 294 -17.00 24.72 -3.37
CA GLY A 294 -17.44 25.57 -4.48
C GLY A 294 -18.91 25.97 -4.40
N ASP A 295 -19.39 26.48 -5.53
CA ASP A 295 -20.78 26.82 -5.79
C ASP A 295 -21.31 26.02 -6.99
N PHE A 296 -22.61 25.71 -6.98
CA PHE A 296 -23.28 25.05 -8.11
C PHE A 296 -24.57 25.81 -8.45
N ASP A 297 -24.57 26.47 -9.60
CA ASP A 297 -25.68 27.31 -10.05
C ASP A 297 -26.83 26.53 -10.71
N GLY A 298 -26.85 25.21 -10.55
CA GLY A 298 -27.76 24.30 -11.26
C GLY A 298 -27.23 23.82 -12.61
N THR A 299 -26.18 24.45 -13.14
CA THR A 299 -25.57 24.06 -14.42
C THR A 299 -24.09 23.76 -14.30
N THR A 300 -23.34 24.60 -13.59
CA THR A 300 -21.88 24.61 -13.55
C THR A 300 -21.41 24.61 -12.11
N PHE A 301 -20.49 23.69 -11.79
CA PHE A 301 -19.77 23.72 -10.51
C PHE A 301 -18.54 24.62 -10.63
N THR A 302 -18.43 25.62 -9.75
CA THR A 302 -17.30 26.56 -9.72
C THR A 302 -16.58 26.44 -8.37
N PRO A 303 -15.33 25.95 -8.32
CA PRO A 303 -14.59 25.86 -7.08
C PRO A 303 -14.27 27.26 -6.54
N GLU A 304 -14.37 27.47 -5.23
CA GLU A 304 -13.98 28.73 -4.60
C GLU A 304 -12.47 28.94 -4.69
N GLN A 305 -11.71 27.85 -4.56
CA GLN A 305 -10.26 27.82 -4.59
C GLN A 305 -9.79 26.58 -5.33
N LEU A 306 -8.73 26.77 -6.11
CA LEU A 306 -7.96 25.68 -6.67
C LEU A 306 -6.62 25.57 -5.92
N PRO A 307 -6.11 24.35 -5.71
CA PRO A 307 -4.78 24.16 -5.14
C PRO A 307 -3.73 24.86 -5.98
N ASP A 308 -2.73 25.47 -5.32
CA ASP A 308 -1.56 26.00 -6.00
C ASP A 308 -0.88 24.84 -6.75
N PRO A 309 -0.70 24.93 -8.08
CA PRO A 309 -0.01 23.89 -8.84
C PRO A 309 1.43 23.68 -8.35
N GLY A 310 1.97 24.59 -7.54
CA GLY A 310 3.30 24.54 -6.91
C GLY A 310 4.45 24.53 -7.90
N THR A 311 4.19 25.17 -9.04
CA THR A 311 5.18 25.50 -10.06
C THR A 311 6.10 26.65 -9.64
N THR A 312 5.85 27.25 -8.45
CA THR A 312 6.71 28.29 -7.88
C THR A 312 7.41 27.74 -6.63
N PRO A 313 8.74 27.55 -6.67
CA PRO A 313 9.52 27.20 -5.49
C PRO A 313 9.41 28.27 -4.39
N ALA A 314 9.55 27.86 -3.12
CA ALA A 314 9.69 28.78 -2.00
C ALA A 314 10.81 29.81 -2.29
N PRO A 315 10.62 31.10 -1.97
CA PRO A 315 11.64 32.11 -2.18
C PRO A 315 12.96 31.72 -1.50
N GLY A 316 14.01 31.57 -2.29
CA GLY A 316 15.27 31.03 -1.81
C GLY A 316 16.42 31.13 -2.81
N ARG A 317 17.57 30.59 -2.42
CA ARG A 317 18.75 30.45 -3.28
C ARG A 317 18.73 29.07 -3.92
N VAL A 318 18.66 29.06 -5.25
CA VAL A 318 18.82 27.84 -6.06
C VAL A 318 20.25 27.32 -5.92
N VAL A 319 20.36 26.05 -5.53
CA VAL A 319 21.61 25.26 -5.49
C VAL A 319 21.79 24.53 -6.82
N ALA A 320 20.72 24.00 -7.40
CA ALA A 320 20.69 23.39 -8.73
C ALA A 320 19.28 23.49 -9.32
N ASP A 321 19.17 23.80 -10.61
CA ASP A 321 17.92 23.81 -11.41
C ASP A 321 18.02 22.92 -12.67
N PHE A 322 19.19 22.31 -12.90
CA PHE A 322 19.46 21.38 -14.00
C PHE A 322 19.17 21.89 -15.44
N GLU A 323 19.00 23.19 -15.63
CA GLU A 323 18.69 23.80 -16.94
C GLU A 323 19.90 23.88 -17.90
N ALA A 324 21.09 23.44 -17.47
CA ALA A 324 22.29 23.49 -18.30
C ALA A 324 22.32 22.37 -19.37
N GLU A 325 23.02 22.62 -20.48
CA GLU A 325 23.13 21.66 -21.58
C GLU A 325 24.15 20.54 -21.32
N THR A 326 24.98 20.66 -20.28
CA THR A 326 26.02 19.67 -19.93
C THR A 326 26.30 19.63 -18.43
N TRP A 327 26.69 18.48 -17.88
CA TRP A 327 27.12 18.34 -16.48
C TRP A 327 28.31 19.26 -16.13
N ALA A 328 29.23 19.48 -17.07
CA ALA A 328 30.36 20.38 -16.86
C ALA A 328 29.94 21.84 -16.60
N GLN A 329 28.77 22.27 -17.10
CA GLN A 329 28.22 23.59 -16.86
C GLN A 329 27.50 23.70 -15.51
N THR A 330 26.90 22.61 -15.02
CA THR A 330 26.29 22.57 -13.67
C THR A 330 27.36 22.48 -12.59
N GLY A 331 28.55 21.96 -12.91
CA GLY A 331 29.62 21.69 -11.95
C GLY A 331 29.41 20.41 -11.13
N TRP A 332 28.38 19.62 -11.47
CA TRP A 332 28.13 18.33 -10.83
C TRP A 332 29.14 17.28 -11.30
N ASP A 333 29.61 16.47 -10.36
CA ASP A 333 30.49 15.35 -10.62
C ASP A 333 29.65 14.07 -10.76
N VAL A 334 29.62 13.51 -11.98
CA VAL A 334 28.84 12.31 -12.29
C VAL A 334 29.78 11.12 -12.36
N THR A 335 29.58 10.17 -11.45
CA THR A 335 30.32 8.92 -11.39
C THR A 335 29.44 7.79 -11.88
N VAL A 336 29.99 7.01 -12.81
CA VAL A 336 29.29 5.95 -13.53
C VAL A 336 29.87 4.60 -13.13
N ASP A 337 29.04 3.57 -12.92
CA ASP A 337 29.53 2.20 -12.81
C ASP A 337 30.25 1.81 -14.12
N PRO A 338 31.54 1.46 -14.08
CA PRO A 338 32.32 1.11 -15.27
C PRO A 338 31.79 -0.12 -16.01
N ALA A 339 30.90 -0.91 -15.40
CA ALA A 339 30.24 -2.05 -16.04
C ALA A 339 29.15 -1.64 -17.07
N VAL A 340 28.73 -0.37 -17.10
CA VAL A 340 27.67 0.14 -18.00
C VAL A 340 28.22 1.31 -18.84
N GLU A 341 28.12 1.25 -20.17
CA GLU A 341 28.80 2.16 -21.09
C GLU A 341 28.32 3.63 -21.00
N SER A 342 27.04 3.85 -20.68
CA SER A 342 26.38 5.16 -20.55
C SER A 342 26.12 5.57 -19.09
N GLY A 343 25.85 4.56 -18.24
CA GLY A 343 25.29 4.64 -16.89
C GLY A 343 24.15 5.64 -16.68
N PRO A 344 23.69 5.83 -15.43
CA PRO A 344 22.27 6.19 -15.23
C PRO A 344 21.96 7.65 -15.57
N PHE A 345 22.88 8.60 -15.41
CA PHE A 345 22.59 10.04 -15.59
C PHE A 345 22.85 10.57 -17.00
N GLY A 346 23.32 9.74 -17.93
CA GLY A 346 23.62 10.15 -19.30
C GLY A 346 24.68 11.27 -19.39
N ALA A 347 24.78 11.91 -20.56
CA ALA A 347 25.81 12.92 -20.82
C ALA A 347 25.48 14.34 -20.33
N ALA A 348 24.21 14.61 -19.99
CA ALA A 348 23.70 15.91 -19.56
C ALA A 348 22.32 15.78 -18.90
N PRO A 349 21.82 16.83 -18.20
CA PRO A 349 20.41 16.93 -17.83
C PRO A 349 19.47 16.73 -19.03
N GLN A 350 18.39 15.98 -18.81
CA GLN A 350 17.49 15.46 -19.84
C GLN A 350 16.23 16.32 -19.98
N PRO A 351 15.72 16.59 -21.19
CA PRO A 351 14.38 17.17 -21.36
C PRO A 351 13.29 16.10 -21.16
N GLY A 352 12.86 15.92 -19.91
CA GLY A 352 11.76 15.03 -19.54
C GLY A 352 12.10 13.53 -19.63
N ALA A 353 11.18 12.74 -20.18
CA ALA A 353 11.25 11.28 -20.22
C ALA A 353 12.23 10.73 -21.27
N TRP A 354 12.87 9.60 -20.95
CA TRP A 354 13.64 8.78 -21.89
C TRP A 354 12.75 7.84 -22.72
N PRO A 355 13.21 7.34 -23.89
CA PRO A 355 12.47 6.31 -24.61
C PRO A 355 12.23 5.06 -23.76
N GLY A 356 10.96 4.65 -23.62
CA GLY A 356 10.56 3.50 -22.80
C GLY A 356 10.17 3.85 -21.36
N GLN A 357 10.42 5.09 -20.93
CA GLN A 357 9.95 5.63 -19.66
C GLN A 357 8.48 6.07 -19.75
N GLN A 358 7.80 6.10 -18.62
CA GLN A 358 6.49 6.72 -18.50
C GLN A 358 6.61 8.25 -18.64
N THR A 359 5.48 8.96 -18.73
CA THR A 359 5.51 10.43 -18.90
C THR A 359 6.01 11.10 -17.62
N VAL A 360 7.17 11.76 -17.72
CA VAL A 360 7.74 12.57 -16.63
C VAL A 360 7.02 13.91 -16.54
N SER A 361 6.61 14.29 -15.33
CA SER A 361 5.87 15.52 -15.04
C SER A 361 6.27 16.13 -13.68
N GLY A 362 5.81 17.34 -13.40
CA GLY A 362 6.08 18.02 -12.11
C GLY A 362 7.40 18.77 -12.02
N TYR A 363 8.38 18.49 -12.91
CA TYR A 363 9.63 19.27 -13.00
C TYR A 363 9.39 20.68 -13.57
N LEU A 364 10.29 21.61 -13.23
CA LEU A 364 10.28 23.01 -13.63
C LEU A 364 11.28 23.24 -14.77
N GLY A 365 11.08 24.30 -15.54
CA GLY A 365 11.97 24.60 -16.66
C GLY A 365 11.86 23.62 -17.83
N GLU A 366 12.98 23.34 -18.49
CA GLU A 366 13.06 22.51 -19.69
C GLU A 366 13.75 21.17 -19.45
N ARG A 367 14.50 21.00 -18.35
CA ARG A 367 15.37 19.83 -18.10
C ARG A 367 15.33 19.39 -16.65
N LEU A 368 15.77 18.16 -16.41
CA LEU A 368 15.96 17.61 -15.07
C LEU A 368 17.13 16.61 -15.04
N LEU A 369 17.60 16.26 -13.85
CA LEU A 369 18.42 15.07 -13.65
C LEU A 369 17.49 13.85 -13.68
N ASN A 370 17.64 12.99 -14.68
CA ASN A 370 16.84 11.78 -14.86
C ASN A 370 17.78 10.58 -15.05
N SER A 371 17.71 9.63 -14.12
CA SER A 371 18.65 8.51 -14.06
C SER A 371 18.21 7.26 -14.85
N PHE A 372 17.09 7.30 -15.58
CA PHE A 372 16.51 6.17 -16.33
C PHE A 372 17.26 5.83 -17.65
N VAL A 373 18.54 6.17 -17.78
CA VAL A 373 19.28 5.93 -19.03
C VAL A 373 19.42 4.43 -19.30
N ASP A 374 18.92 4.00 -20.45
CA ASP A 374 18.83 2.59 -20.87
C ASP A 374 17.99 1.69 -19.93
N GLY A 375 17.10 2.29 -19.14
CA GLY A 375 16.21 1.63 -18.18
C GLY A 375 16.78 1.59 -16.75
N ASP A 376 16.21 0.75 -15.89
CA ASP A 376 16.50 0.70 -14.44
C ASP A 376 17.73 -0.15 -14.07
N ALA A 377 18.56 -0.56 -15.04
CA ALA A 377 19.68 -1.45 -14.78
C ALA A 377 20.99 -0.72 -14.47
N ALA A 378 21.07 0.57 -14.80
CA ALA A 378 22.27 1.37 -14.66
C ALA A 378 22.38 1.93 -13.23
N VAL A 379 23.61 1.95 -12.68
CA VAL A 379 23.86 2.46 -11.32
C VAL A 379 25.02 3.47 -11.32
N GLY A 380 25.00 4.41 -10.39
CA GLY A 380 25.94 5.52 -10.32
C GLY A 380 25.57 6.60 -9.29
N THR A 381 26.39 7.64 -9.23
CA THR A 381 26.12 8.82 -8.38
C THR A 381 26.34 10.13 -9.14
N ALA A 382 25.64 11.18 -8.73
CA ALA A 382 25.89 12.55 -9.16
C ALA A 382 25.99 13.46 -7.93
N GLU A 383 27.07 14.21 -7.78
CA GLU A 383 27.32 15.05 -6.61
C GLU A 383 27.49 16.53 -6.98
N SER A 384 26.79 17.41 -6.25
CA SER A 384 26.85 18.86 -6.44
C SER A 384 28.17 19.45 -5.92
N PRO A 385 28.56 20.66 -6.38
CA PRO A 385 29.52 21.47 -5.65
C PRO A 385 29.08 21.72 -4.20
N GLU A 386 30.04 21.88 -3.30
CA GLU A 386 29.77 22.23 -1.91
C GLU A 386 29.19 23.65 -1.76
N PHE A 387 28.14 23.81 -0.97
CA PHE A 387 27.52 25.07 -0.59
C PHE A 387 27.48 25.26 0.93
N THR A 388 27.21 26.48 1.40
CA THR A 388 26.98 26.77 2.83
C THR A 388 25.48 26.68 3.13
N ILE A 389 25.11 26.05 4.24
CA ILE A 389 23.75 26.04 4.76
C ILE A 389 23.51 27.37 5.49
N ASP A 390 22.86 28.32 4.83
CA ASP A 390 22.57 29.67 5.35
C ASP A 390 21.07 29.97 5.49
N GLN A 391 20.24 28.96 5.25
CA GLN A 391 18.78 29.00 5.37
C GLN A 391 18.28 27.74 6.08
N PRO A 392 17.18 27.82 6.86
CA PRO A 392 16.71 26.72 7.70
C PRO A 392 16.14 25.52 6.92
N TYR A 393 15.80 25.68 5.64
CA TYR A 393 15.26 24.57 4.84
C TYR A 393 16.04 24.36 3.55
N LEU A 394 16.16 23.08 3.16
CA LEU A 394 16.54 22.67 1.81
C LEU A 394 15.36 21.92 1.21
N ASN A 395 14.80 22.50 0.14
CA ASN A 395 13.70 21.94 -0.62
C ASN A 395 14.27 21.30 -1.90
N VAL A 396 13.83 20.09 -2.22
CA VAL A 396 14.30 19.28 -3.36
C VAL A 396 13.10 18.77 -4.12
N LEU A 397 13.01 19.00 -5.41
CA LEU A 397 11.96 18.43 -6.27
C LEU A 397 12.39 17.03 -6.73
N LEU A 398 11.64 16.00 -6.35
CA LEU A 398 12.09 14.60 -6.37
C LEU A 398 11.01 13.63 -6.87
N GLY A 399 11.38 12.77 -7.81
CA GLY A 399 10.59 11.64 -8.30
C GLY A 399 11.44 10.38 -8.45
N GLY A 400 10.91 9.36 -9.11
CA GLY A 400 11.55 8.04 -9.29
C GLY A 400 11.31 7.10 -8.11
N GLY A 401 12.22 6.14 -7.93
CA GLY A 401 12.10 5.01 -7.02
C GLY A 401 12.13 5.32 -5.53
N ARG A 402 11.53 4.41 -4.77
CA ARG A 402 11.39 4.45 -3.30
C ARG A 402 12.37 3.50 -2.58
N HIS A 403 13.60 3.37 -3.06
CA HIS A 403 14.63 2.52 -2.44
C HIS A 403 15.47 3.34 -1.45
N ALA A 404 15.14 3.25 -0.16
CA ALA A 404 15.74 4.07 0.88
C ALA A 404 17.19 3.67 1.19
N ARG A 405 17.99 4.68 1.59
CA ARG A 405 19.34 4.45 2.11
C ARG A 405 19.33 3.55 3.34
N ILE A 406 20.22 2.55 3.38
CA ILE A 406 20.50 1.79 4.59
C ILE A 406 21.48 2.58 5.48
N PRO A 407 21.07 3.05 6.68
CA PRO A 407 21.97 3.78 7.57
C PRO A 407 23.19 2.92 7.97
N GLY A 408 24.40 3.48 7.83
CA GLY A 408 25.65 2.76 8.08
C GLY A 408 26.05 1.77 6.97
N GLY A 409 25.25 1.65 5.90
CA GLY A 409 25.58 0.87 4.72
C GLY A 409 26.58 1.56 3.79
N GLN A 410 26.89 0.89 2.69
CA GLN A 410 27.81 1.31 1.62
C GLN A 410 27.21 1.06 0.24
N LEU A 411 27.67 1.73 -0.82
CA LEU A 411 27.09 1.58 -2.16
C LEU A 411 27.60 0.31 -2.88
N GLY A 412 28.86 -0.03 -2.68
CA GLY A 412 29.47 -1.25 -3.18
C GLY A 412 29.33 -2.41 -2.20
N ASN A 413 30.10 -3.46 -2.47
CA ASN A 413 30.25 -4.61 -1.58
C ASN A 413 31.64 -4.63 -0.95
N GLU A 414 32.27 -3.49 -0.67
CA GLU A 414 33.63 -3.44 -0.14
C GLU A 414 33.78 -4.33 1.12
N PRO A 415 34.78 -5.23 1.16
CA PRO A 415 34.93 -6.14 2.28
C PRO A 415 35.36 -5.38 3.54
N PRO A 416 34.92 -5.82 4.74
CA PRO A 416 35.43 -5.27 5.99
C PRO A 416 36.93 -5.52 6.14
N SER A 417 37.58 -4.72 6.99
CA SER A 417 38.96 -4.99 7.37
C SER A 417 39.05 -6.28 8.19
N GLY A 418 39.94 -7.19 7.82
CA GLY A 418 40.13 -8.44 8.55
C GLY A 418 40.95 -9.45 7.77
N ALA A 419 41.00 -10.67 8.30
CA ALA A 419 41.57 -11.82 7.61
C ALA A 419 40.54 -12.42 6.66
N LEU A 420 40.78 -12.29 5.35
CA LEU A 420 40.02 -12.98 4.32
C LEU A 420 40.34 -14.48 4.36
N LEU A 421 39.32 -15.31 4.52
CA LEU A 421 39.44 -16.76 4.54
C LEU A 421 39.35 -17.31 3.11
N TRP A 422 40.13 -18.37 2.87
CA TRP A 422 40.19 -19.10 1.59
C TRP A 422 40.40 -18.21 0.35
N ASP A 423 41.07 -17.07 0.53
CA ASP A 423 41.37 -16.10 -0.54
C ASP A 423 40.14 -15.66 -1.33
N GLY A 424 38.98 -15.57 -0.66
CA GLY A 424 37.71 -15.20 -1.31
C GLY A 424 37.27 -16.18 -2.39
N PHE A 425 37.74 -17.44 -2.34
CA PHE A 425 37.47 -18.48 -3.34
C PHE A 425 38.09 -18.26 -4.73
N GLU A 426 38.97 -17.27 -4.91
CA GLU A 426 39.60 -16.96 -6.20
C GLU A 426 40.70 -17.96 -6.58
N GLY A 427 41.44 -18.47 -5.60
CA GLY A 427 42.56 -19.39 -5.82
C GLY A 427 43.87 -18.70 -6.19
N ASP A 428 44.91 -19.48 -6.48
CA ASP A 428 46.20 -18.91 -6.88
C ASP A 428 46.23 -18.39 -8.33
N ASP A 429 47.18 -17.47 -8.60
CA ASP A 429 47.40 -16.79 -9.88
C ASP A 429 47.68 -17.72 -11.09
N THR A 430 47.73 -19.05 -10.91
CA THR A 430 48.01 -20.02 -11.98
C THR A 430 46.78 -20.70 -12.57
N GLY A 431 45.59 -20.38 -12.04
CA GLY A 431 44.31 -20.79 -12.59
C GLY A 431 43.80 -22.09 -11.99
N GLY A 432 42.80 -21.97 -11.13
CA GLY A 432 41.83 -23.02 -10.83
C GLY A 432 42.09 -23.84 -9.56
N SER A 433 41.92 -23.27 -8.37
CA SER A 433 41.73 -24.08 -7.17
C SER A 433 40.31 -24.63 -7.12
N SER A 434 40.18 -25.95 -7.01
CA SER A 434 38.93 -26.59 -6.60
C SER A 434 38.63 -26.28 -5.13
N LEU A 435 37.38 -26.44 -4.69
CA LEU A 435 37.05 -26.35 -3.26
C LEU A 435 37.93 -27.29 -2.40
N ALA A 436 38.31 -28.45 -2.94
CA ALA A 436 39.20 -29.39 -2.26
C ALA A 436 40.62 -28.81 -2.02
N ASP A 437 41.14 -28.01 -2.95
CA ASP A 437 42.43 -27.33 -2.79
C ASP A 437 42.38 -26.23 -1.73
N LEU A 438 41.21 -25.61 -1.56
CA LEU A 438 40.91 -24.66 -0.47
C LEU A 438 40.58 -25.37 0.86
N GLY A 439 40.66 -26.71 0.89
CA GLY A 439 40.44 -27.52 2.09
C GLY A 439 38.96 -27.79 2.41
N TRP A 440 38.05 -27.61 1.46
CA TRP A 440 36.63 -27.93 1.61
C TRP A 440 36.32 -29.36 1.17
N THR A 441 35.28 -29.94 1.75
CA THR A 441 34.77 -31.29 1.43
C THR A 441 33.28 -31.21 1.15
N GLY A 442 32.81 -31.92 0.13
CA GLY A 442 31.41 -31.95 -0.25
C GLY A 442 30.73 -33.30 -0.03
N GLU A 443 29.43 -33.27 0.19
CA GLU A 443 28.52 -34.43 0.29
C GLU A 443 27.34 -34.27 -0.68
N GLY A 444 26.65 -35.36 -1.01
CA GLY A 444 25.51 -35.34 -1.94
C GLY A 444 25.89 -34.95 -3.36
N ASP A 445 25.01 -34.22 -4.03
CA ASP A 445 25.24 -33.63 -5.35
C ASP A 445 26.33 -32.56 -5.31
N LEU A 446 26.51 -31.89 -4.17
CA LEU A 446 27.57 -30.89 -3.97
C LEU A 446 28.98 -31.51 -3.83
N ALA A 447 29.09 -32.82 -3.59
CA ALA A 447 30.39 -33.52 -3.58
C ALA A 447 31.09 -33.53 -4.95
N ALA A 448 30.31 -33.48 -6.03
CA ALA A 448 30.80 -33.42 -7.41
C ALA A 448 30.80 -31.98 -7.95
N SER A 449 30.73 -30.97 -7.07
CA SER A 449 30.45 -29.62 -7.53
C SER A 449 31.58 -28.97 -8.33
N ASP A 450 31.23 -28.20 -9.36
CA ASP A 450 32.09 -27.26 -10.08
C ASP A 450 32.33 -25.96 -9.28
N SER A 451 31.96 -25.93 -8.00
CA SER A 451 32.29 -24.80 -7.11
C SER A 451 33.79 -24.77 -6.76
N PRO A 452 34.41 -23.57 -6.65
CA PRO A 452 33.78 -22.25 -6.76
C PRO A 452 33.34 -21.88 -8.20
N SER A 453 32.07 -21.49 -8.37
CA SER A 453 31.47 -21.12 -9.67
C SER A 453 31.86 -19.71 -10.07
N ALA A 454 31.94 -19.48 -11.39
CA ALA A 454 32.10 -18.16 -11.98
C ALA A 454 30.78 -17.46 -12.35
N ALA A 455 29.63 -18.12 -12.23
CA ALA A 455 28.33 -17.56 -12.57
C ALA A 455 27.34 -17.54 -11.36
N GLY A 456 26.22 -16.83 -11.53
CA GLY A 456 25.26 -16.47 -10.47
C GLY A 456 25.75 -15.37 -9.52
N GLY A 457 25.11 -15.16 -8.37
CA GLY A 457 25.60 -14.24 -7.31
C GLY A 457 25.95 -12.83 -7.78
N GLU A 458 24.92 -12.01 -8.02
CA GLU A 458 25.11 -10.60 -8.40
C GLU A 458 25.83 -9.85 -7.28
N TYR A 459 26.76 -8.94 -7.63
CA TYR A 459 27.66 -8.24 -6.70
C TYR A 459 28.63 -9.12 -5.89
N ALA A 460 28.90 -10.35 -6.34
CA ALA A 460 30.05 -11.10 -5.87
C ALA A 460 31.35 -10.28 -6.01
N LEU A 461 32.31 -10.54 -5.12
CA LEU A 461 33.64 -9.94 -5.17
C LEU A 461 34.60 -10.91 -5.85
N GLY A 462 35.27 -10.45 -6.91
CA GLY A 462 36.13 -11.33 -7.69
C GLY A 462 35.35 -12.11 -8.75
N GLN A 463 35.89 -13.25 -9.18
CA GLN A 463 35.33 -14.06 -10.24
C GLN A 463 34.62 -15.31 -9.72
N ARG A 464 34.85 -15.73 -8.47
CA ARG A 464 34.53 -17.07 -7.99
C ARG A 464 33.80 -17.06 -6.65
N ARG A 465 32.80 -17.92 -6.50
CA ARG A 465 31.99 -18.06 -5.27
C ARG A 465 31.45 -19.47 -5.11
N ILE A 466 31.09 -19.87 -3.89
CA ILE A 466 30.25 -21.05 -3.72
C ILE A 466 28.86 -20.72 -4.27
N ASN A 467 28.33 -21.59 -5.13
CA ASN A 467 26.98 -21.46 -5.69
C ASN A 467 26.37 -22.87 -5.74
N THR A 468 25.33 -23.13 -4.94
CA THR A 468 24.76 -24.48 -4.84
C THR A 468 23.85 -24.84 -6.03
N TRP A 469 23.37 -23.86 -6.79
CA TRP A 469 22.65 -24.09 -8.04
C TRP A 469 23.60 -24.51 -9.17
N GLU A 470 24.56 -23.65 -9.50
CA GLU A 470 25.45 -23.87 -10.65
C GLU A 470 26.60 -24.83 -10.33
N GLY A 471 26.87 -25.01 -9.03
CA GLY A 471 27.91 -25.89 -8.55
C GLY A 471 27.59 -27.36 -8.80
N GLY A 472 26.34 -27.83 -8.70
CA GLY A 472 26.02 -29.25 -8.87
C GLY A 472 25.37 -29.61 -10.21
N PRO A 473 25.23 -30.91 -10.52
CA PRO A 473 24.74 -31.41 -11.82
C PRO A 473 23.26 -31.16 -12.13
N HIS A 474 22.45 -30.73 -11.15
CA HIS A 474 20.98 -30.70 -11.23
C HIS A 474 20.34 -29.31 -11.06
N GLY A 475 21.11 -28.22 -10.97
CA GLY A 475 20.56 -26.87 -10.76
C GLY A 475 19.90 -26.73 -9.37
N ASP A 476 18.69 -26.18 -9.30
CA ASP A 476 17.93 -26.04 -8.04
C ASP A 476 17.66 -27.36 -7.32
N ALA A 477 17.70 -28.49 -8.02
CA ALA A 477 17.44 -29.79 -7.41
C ALA A 477 18.71 -30.40 -6.78
N ASN A 478 19.83 -29.68 -6.75
CA ASN A 478 21.06 -30.12 -6.09
C ASN A 478 20.85 -30.20 -4.58
N THR A 479 21.17 -31.33 -3.98
CA THR A 479 21.13 -31.48 -2.51
C THR A 479 22.49 -31.91 -1.95
N GLY A 480 22.81 -31.50 -0.73
CA GLY A 480 24.01 -31.90 -0.01
C GLY A 480 24.63 -30.76 0.79
N SER A 481 25.93 -30.91 1.11
CA SER A 481 26.64 -29.88 1.87
C SER A 481 28.08 -29.69 1.43
N LEU A 482 28.61 -28.50 1.66
CA LEU A 482 30.02 -28.14 1.49
C LEU A 482 30.55 -27.70 2.85
N THR A 483 31.56 -28.39 3.38
CA THR A 483 32.15 -28.12 4.70
C THR A 483 33.64 -27.76 4.58
N SER A 484 34.05 -26.64 5.16
CA SER A 484 35.43 -26.18 5.16
C SER A 484 36.35 -27.01 6.05
N GLY A 485 37.66 -26.89 5.83
CA GLY A 485 38.66 -27.27 6.84
C GLY A 485 38.57 -26.37 8.08
N PRO A 486 39.15 -26.81 9.22
CA PRO A 486 39.05 -26.05 10.46
C PRO A 486 39.90 -24.78 10.44
N PHE A 487 39.36 -23.68 10.96
CA PHE A 487 40.04 -22.40 11.15
C PHE A 487 39.90 -21.90 12.60
N THR A 488 40.80 -21.02 13.05
CA THR A 488 40.71 -20.42 14.39
C THR A 488 39.90 -19.14 14.32
N VAL A 489 38.90 -18.98 15.20
CA VAL A 489 38.20 -17.69 15.37
C VAL A 489 39.16 -16.72 16.05
N SER A 490 39.65 -15.73 15.32
CA SER A 490 40.71 -14.82 15.79
C SER A 490 40.26 -13.39 16.08
N ALA A 491 39.00 -13.08 15.81
CA ALA A 491 38.43 -11.74 15.91
C ALA A 491 36.93 -11.82 16.28
N ASP A 492 36.34 -10.67 16.61
CA ASP A 492 35.00 -10.59 17.20
C ASP A 492 33.86 -10.80 16.19
N HIS A 493 34.11 -10.61 14.89
CA HIS A 493 33.10 -10.73 13.84
C HIS A 493 33.54 -11.68 12.73
N LEU A 494 32.61 -12.54 12.31
CA LEU A 494 32.71 -13.36 11.09
C LEU A 494 31.69 -12.84 10.08
N SER A 495 32.19 -12.15 9.06
CA SER A 495 31.37 -11.55 8.01
C SER A 495 31.46 -12.37 6.73
N MET A 496 30.37 -12.46 5.98
CA MET A 496 30.30 -13.20 4.73
C MET A 496 29.31 -12.57 3.77
N LEU A 497 29.59 -12.67 2.47
CA LEU A 497 28.70 -12.19 1.42
C LEU A 497 27.78 -13.35 1.00
N VAL A 498 26.46 -13.15 1.10
CA VAL A 498 25.48 -14.23 0.93
C VAL A 498 24.32 -13.78 0.06
N GLY A 499 23.96 -14.60 -0.93
CA GLY A 499 22.74 -14.49 -1.73
C GLY A 499 21.99 -15.83 -1.77
N GLY A 500 20.87 -15.87 -2.49
CA GLY A 500 20.01 -17.03 -2.66
C GLY A 500 18.82 -17.07 -1.70
N GLY A 501 18.15 -18.23 -1.63
CA GLY A 501 16.89 -18.44 -0.93
C GLY A 501 16.95 -18.36 0.59
N ARG A 502 15.77 -18.18 1.17
CA ARG A 502 15.47 -18.10 2.59
C ARG A 502 14.54 -19.24 2.98
N GLN A 503 15.03 -20.18 3.78
CA GLN A 503 14.21 -21.27 4.32
C GLN A 503 14.47 -21.46 5.81
N ASP A 504 13.49 -21.08 6.63
CA ASP A 504 13.53 -21.22 8.08
C ASP A 504 12.98 -22.61 8.49
N GLY A 505 13.68 -23.72 8.17
CA GLY A 505 13.20 -25.06 8.55
C GLY A 505 13.73 -26.27 7.78
N ASP A 506 12.83 -27.23 7.53
CA ASP A 506 13.05 -28.45 6.75
C ASP A 506 12.28 -28.31 5.41
N PRO A 507 12.95 -28.43 4.25
CA PRO A 507 14.37 -28.75 4.07
C PRO A 507 15.31 -27.61 4.47
N LEU A 508 16.57 -27.95 4.79
CA LEU A 508 17.57 -26.99 5.27
C LEU A 508 18.27 -26.28 4.11
N LEU A 509 18.20 -24.94 4.09
CA LEU A 509 18.97 -24.09 3.18
C LEU A 509 19.71 -23.00 3.98
N GLN A 510 20.97 -23.24 4.34
CA GLN A 510 21.69 -22.33 5.25
C GLN A 510 23.22 -22.43 5.21
N VAL A 511 23.87 -21.32 5.57
CA VAL A 511 25.28 -21.27 5.99
C VAL A 511 25.34 -21.47 7.51
N GLN A 512 26.26 -22.30 7.98
CA GLN A 512 26.41 -22.68 9.38
C GLN A 512 27.85 -22.55 9.86
N LEU A 513 28.02 -21.99 11.06
CA LEU A 513 29.28 -22.05 11.81
C LEU A 513 29.24 -23.26 12.74
N LEU A 514 30.22 -24.14 12.63
CA LEU A 514 30.36 -25.33 13.46
C LEU A 514 31.48 -25.17 14.48
N ILE A 515 31.23 -25.53 15.73
CA ILE A 515 32.23 -25.67 16.81
C ILE A 515 32.15 -27.11 17.31
N ASP A 516 33.27 -27.83 17.31
CA ASP A 516 33.33 -29.26 17.67
C ASP A 516 32.29 -30.15 16.93
N GLY A 517 31.91 -29.74 15.72
CA GLY A 517 30.91 -30.44 14.88
C GLY A 517 29.45 -30.08 15.17
N GLU A 518 29.17 -29.21 16.15
CA GLU A 518 27.84 -28.71 16.46
C GLU A 518 27.60 -27.31 15.88
N VAL A 519 26.37 -27.02 15.44
CA VAL A 519 26.00 -25.71 14.87
C VAL A 519 25.96 -24.66 15.97
N ALA A 520 26.88 -23.70 15.93
CA ALA A 520 26.96 -22.58 16.85
C ALA A 520 26.21 -21.33 16.36
N ARG A 521 26.20 -21.10 15.04
CA ARG A 521 25.47 -20.03 14.36
C ARG A 521 24.96 -20.53 13.01
N SER A 522 23.87 -19.98 12.51
CA SER A 522 23.42 -20.19 11.14
C SER A 522 22.72 -18.96 10.57
N LEU A 523 22.63 -18.90 9.24
CA LEU A 523 21.89 -17.89 8.48
C LEU A 523 21.45 -18.49 7.14
N THR A 524 20.42 -17.92 6.56
CA THR A 524 19.97 -18.21 5.18
C THR A 524 20.31 -17.04 4.27
N GLY A 525 20.02 -17.18 2.97
CA GLY A 525 20.05 -16.09 2.02
C GLY A 525 18.90 -15.08 2.22
N PRO A 526 18.96 -13.94 1.52
CA PRO A 526 17.93 -12.90 1.55
C PRO A 526 16.68 -13.17 0.71
N GLU A 527 16.56 -14.32 0.02
CA GLU A 527 15.61 -14.54 -1.08
C GLU A 527 15.89 -13.62 -2.28
N ASP A 528 17.18 -13.44 -2.61
CA ASP A 528 17.64 -12.55 -3.68
C ASP A 528 18.95 -13.07 -4.31
N GLY A 529 19.11 -12.91 -5.62
CA GLY A 529 20.33 -13.24 -6.36
C GLY A 529 21.46 -12.24 -6.10
N ALA A 530 21.13 -11.03 -5.65
CA ALA A 530 22.10 -10.04 -5.19
C ALA A 530 22.69 -10.44 -3.83
N MET A 531 24.01 -10.60 -3.80
CA MET A 531 24.72 -11.00 -2.59
C MET A 531 24.89 -9.81 -1.64
N GLN A 532 24.58 -10.05 -0.37
CA GLN A 532 24.58 -9.04 0.69
C GLN A 532 25.47 -9.46 1.85
N TRP A 533 26.13 -8.48 2.49
CA TRP A 533 26.95 -8.74 3.67
C TRP A 533 26.10 -9.17 4.86
N ARG A 534 26.49 -10.26 5.49
CA ARG A 534 25.96 -10.78 6.76
C ARG A 534 27.10 -10.94 7.75
N SER A 535 26.87 -10.60 9.01
CA SER A 535 27.88 -10.69 10.07
C SER A 535 27.32 -11.43 11.28
N TRP A 536 28.09 -12.39 11.79
CA TRP A 536 27.88 -12.93 13.14
C TRP A 536 28.84 -12.28 14.12
N ASP A 537 28.32 -11.90 15.30
CA ASP A 537 29.14 -11.71 16.49
C ASP A 537 29.59 -13.10 16.99
N VAL A 538 30.92 -13.27 17.00
CA VAL A 538 31.63 -14.48 17.40
C VAL A 538 32.68 -14.18 18.47
N ALA A 539 32.56 -13.05 19.18
CA ALA A 539 33.47 -12.68 20.26
C ALA A 539 33.53 -13.75 21.37
N ASP A 540 32.41 -14.43 21.63
CA ASP A 540 32.30 -15.56 22.55
C ASP A 540 33.03 -16.83 22.07
N LEU A 541 33.35 -16.91 20.78
CA LEU A 541 34.02 -18.03 20.15
C LEU A 541 35.51 -17.80 19.90
N VAL A 542 36.05 -16.62 20.23
CA VAL A 542 37.46 -16.28 20.02
C VAL A 542 38.39 -17.31 20.68
N GLY A 543 39.33 -17.81 19.87
CA GLY A 543 40.32 -18.83 20.23
C GLY A 543 39.85 -20.27 20.00
N GLN A 544 38.59 -20.50 19.63
CA GLN A 544 38.07 -21.83 19.31
C GLN A 544 38.34 -22.21 17.85
N GLN A 545 38.38 -23.51 17.57
CA GLN A 545 38.44 -24.05 16.21
C GLN A 545 37.02 -24.17 15.66
N ALA A 546 36.79 -23.60 14.48
CA ALA A 546 35.51 -23.60 13.80
C ALA A 546 35.61 -24.19 12.40
N GLN A 547 34.48 -24.59 11.83
CA GLN A 547 34.31 -24.92 10.41
C GLN A 547 33.08 -24.16 9.88
N LEU A 548 33.09 -23.81 8.60
CA LEU A 548 31.91 -23.27 7.92
C LEU A 548 31.28 -24.38 7.08
N ARG A 549 29.95 -24.49 7.11
CA ARG A 549 29.20 -25.45 6.30
C ARG A 549 28.07 -24.76 5.56
N VAL A 550 28.01 -24.93 4.24
CA VAL A 550 26.86 -24.57 3.41
C VAL A 550 26.04 -25.85 3.23
N VAL A 551 24.75 -25.79 3.57
CA VAL A 551 23.80 -26.90 3.43
C VAL A 551 22.69 -26.47 2.49
N ASP A 552 22.38 -27.33 1.53
CA ASP A 552 21.28 -27.17 0.59
C ASP A 552 20.52 -28.49 0.48
N GLU A 553 19.30 -28.53 0.97
CA GLU A 553 18.40 -29.69 0.86
C GLU A 553 17.07 -29.28 0.20
N GLU A 554 16.94 -28.02 -0.25
CA GLU A 554 15.74 -27.52 -0.92
C GLU A 554 15.80 -27.90 -2.40
N THR A 555 14.66 -28.26 -2.98
CA THR A 555 14.60 -28.74 -4.38
C THR A 555 13.57 -28.01 -5.22
N GLU A 556 12.84 -27.08 -4.63
CA GLU A 556 11.81 -26.28 -5.27
C GLU A 556 12.04 -24.77 -5.01
N GLY A 557 11.63 -23.93 -5.96
CA GLY A 557 11.58 -22.47 -5.77
C GLY A 557 12.91 -21.75 -6.01
N TRP A 558 13.33 -20.92 -5.05
CA TRP A 558 14.67 -20.30 -5.02
C TRP A 558 15.60 -21.12 -4.11
N GLY A 559 15.58 -22.44 -4.26
CA GLY A 559 16.22 -23.42 -3.37
C GLY A 559 17.74 -23.52 -3.52
N HIS A 560 18.46 -22.39 -3.48
CA HIS A 560 19.92 -22.40 -3.55
C HIS A 560 20.55 -21.23 -2.79
N LEU A 561 21.84 -21.36 -2.46
CA LEU A 561 22.65 -20.31 -1.83
C LEU A 561 23.88 -19.96 -2.66
N THR A 562 24.25 -18.69 -2.58
CA THR A 562 25.57 -18.21 -2.98
C THR A 562 26.31 -17.70 -1.76
N LEU A 563 27.58 -18.09 -1.62
CA LEU A 563 28.47 -17.67 -0.54
C LEU A 563 29.81 -17.23 -1.12
N ASP A 564 30.22 -16.03 -0.77
CA ASP A 564 31.45 -15.40 -1.21
C ASP A 564 32.12 -14.66 -0.05
N HIS A 565 33.42 -14.39 -0.18
CA HIS A 565 34.23 -13.53 0.68
C HIS A 565 33.90 -13.61 2.18
N VAL A 566 34.53 -14.57 2.87
CA VAL A 566 34.37 -14.75 4.31
C VAL A 566 35.52 -14.05 5.05
N VAL A 567 35.22 -13.09 5.91
CA VAL A 567 36.20 -12.24 6.58
C VAL A 567 36.06 -12.32 8.10
N LEU A 568 37.15 -12.64 8.79
CA LEU A 568 37.28 -12.51 10.24
C LEU A 568 37.88 -11.14 10.59
N GLY A 569 37.12 -10.29 11.27
CA GLY A 569 37.54 -8.93 11.60
C GLY A 569 37.04 -8.47 12.97
N ASP A 570 37.61 -7.37 13.46
CA ASP A 570 37.20 -6.78 14.73
C ASP A 570 35.88 -6.00 14.59
N GLU A 571 35.51 -5.62 13.37
CA GLU A 571 34.29 -4.88 13.03
C GLU A 571 33.39 -5.69 12.10
N PRO A 572 32.06 -5.55 12.19
CA PRO A 572 31.13 -6.20 11.26
C PRO A 572 31.20 -5.58 9.86
N ALA A 573 30.86 -6.37 8.83
CA ALA A 573 30.68 -5.85 7.48
C ALA A 573 29.51 -4.86 7.40
N ARG A 574 29.66 -3.87 6.50
CA ARG A 574 28.60 -2.92 6.19
C ARG A 574 27.70 -3.50 5.08
N PRO A 575 26.37 -3.51 5.25
CA PRO A 575 25.47 -3.95 4.20
C PRO A 575 25.55 -3.03 2.99
N ARG A 576 25.32 -3.58 1.79
CA ARG A 576 25.19 -2.79 0.57
C ARG A 576 23.80 -2.14 0.53
N SER A 577 23.77 -0.83 0.31
CA SER A 577 22.57 -0.03 0.15
C SER A 577 22.20 0.05 -1.33
N ASP A 578 21.10 -0.56 -1.74
CA ASP A 578 20.52 -0.54 -3.09
C ASP A 578 19.67 0.72 -3.34
N GLU A 579 20.17 1.87 -2.88
CA GLU A 579 19.36 3.09 -2.75
C GLU A 579 19.13 3.85 -4.07
N THR A 580 17.93 4.42 -4.22
CA THR A 580 17.59 5.44 -5.24
C THR A 580 17.21 6.73 -4.50
N THR A 581 18.20 7.56 -4.19
CA THR A 581 18.06 8.63 -3.19
C THR A 581 18.66 9.96 -3.62
N VAL A 582 18.19 11.02 -2.95
CA VAL A 582 18.89 12.29 -2.82
C VAL A 582 19.36 12.43 -1.37
N ASN A 583 20.65 12.67 -1.20
CA ASN A 583 21.32 12.75 0.08
C ASN A 583 21.92 14.14 0.30
N LEU A 584 21.74 14.71 1.50
CA LEU A 584 22.55 15.85 1.97
C LEU A 584 23.78 15.31 2.68
N VAL A 585 24.96 15.70 2.21
CA VAL A 585 26.25 15.25 2.73
C VAL A 585 26.95 16.41 3.44
N VAL A 586 27.39 16.20 4.68
CA VAL A 586 28.16 17.16 5.49
C VAL A 586 29.39 16.45 6.04
N ASP A 587 30.58 17.00 5.82
CA ASP A 587 31.87 16.40 6.21
C ASP A 587 32.06 14.94 5.71
N GLY A 588 31.42 14.59 4.59
CA GLY A 588 31.45 13.25 3.99
C GLY A 588 30.36 12.30 4.49
N ASP A 589 29.63 12.68 5.54
CA ASP A 589 28.55 11.89 6.12
C ASP A 589 27.19 12.32 5.54
N VAL A 590 26.35 11.33 5.20
CA VAL A 590 24.96 11.58 4.81
C VAL A 590 24.14 11.93 6.07
N VAL A 591 23.68 13.18 6.15
CA VAL A 591 22.93 13.71 7.31
C VAL A 591 21.44 13.86 7.07
N ARG A 592 21.00 13.87 5.80
CA ARG A 592 19.60 13.76 5.37
C ARG A 592 19.53 12.91 4.11
N SER A 593 18.43 12.19 3.92
CA SER A 593 18.19 11.33 2.76
C SER A 593 16.70 11.33 2.43
N ALA A 594 16.36 11.22 1.15
CA ALA A 594 15.01 11.11 0.63
C ALA A 594 14.99 10.27 -0.64
N THR A 595 13.83 9.68 -0.93
CA THR A 595 13.56 8.92 -2.14
C THR A 595 12.39 9.54 -2.90
N GLY A 596 12.18 9.12 -4.15
CA GLY A 596 10.91 9.31 -4.82
C GLY A 596 9.80 8.45 -4.19
N GLN A 597 8.67 8.33 -4.91
CA GLN A 597 7.48 7.58 -4.48
C GLN A 597 7.06 6.54 -5.51
N ASP A 598 8.02 5.97 -6.24
CA ASP A 598 7.75 5.07 -7.37
C ASP A 598 6.85 5.77 -8.40
N SER A 599 7.26 6.96 -8.82
CA SER A 599 6.47 7.89 -9.64
C SER A 599 7.34 8.70 -10.61
N GLU A 600 6.83 8.92 -11.83
CA GLU A 600 7.42 9.86 -12.80
C GLU A 600 6.99 11.32 -12.58
N GLU A 601 6.10 11.56 -11.63
CA GLU A 601 5.71 12.90 -11.19
C GLU A 601 6.62 13.33 -10.03
N LEU A 602 7.39 14.40 -10.23
CA LEU A 602 8.27 14.94 -9.19
C LEU A 602 7.46 15.70 -8.15
N ASP A 603 7.83 15.53 -6.88
CA ASP A 603 7.25 16.29 -5.77
C ASP A 603 8.30 16.81 -4.78
N TRP A 604 7.96 17.89 -4.07
CA TRP A 604 8.84 18.58 -3.14
C TRP A 604 9.10 17.77 -1.86
N VAL A 605 10.36 17.56 -1.55
CA VAL A 605 10.83 17.12 -0.24
C VAL A 605 11.53 18.28 0.45
N SER A 606 11.20 18.53 1.72
CA SER A 606 11.78 19.62 2.50
C SER A 606 12.49 19.06 3.72
N TRP A 607 13.77 19.40 3.89
CA TRP A 607 14.55 19.07 5.09
C TRP A 607 14.74 20.30 5.97
N ASP A 608 14.45 20.15 7.26
CA ASP A 608 14.88 21.11 8.28
C ASP A 608 16.39 20.94 8.55
N LEU A 609 17.11 22.04 8.38
CA LEU A 609 18.55 22.20 8.51
C LEU A 609 18.92 23.24 9.59
N ALA A 610 18.01 23.57 10.51
CA ALA A 610 18.27 24.52 11.60
C ALA A 610 19.45 24.06 12.48
N ASP A 611 19.60 22.75 12.69
CA ASP A 611 20.72 22.10 13.38
C ASP A 611 22.05 22.14 12.61
N LEU A 612 21.98 22.33 11.29
CA LEU A 612 23.14 22.32 10.38
C LEU A 612 23.56 23.72 9.89
N GLN A 613 22.98 24.78 10.44
CA GLN A 613 23.28 26.16 10.05
C GLN A 613 24.77 26.49 10.11
N GLY A 614 25.28 27.07 9.03
CA GLY A 614 26.67 27.51 8.86
C GLY A 614 27.65 26.41 8.42
N GLN A 615 27.22 25.14 8.36
CA GLN A 615 28.06 24.04 7.88
C GLN A 615 28.13 24.04 6.34
N ARG A 616 29.16 23.38 5.80
CA ARG A 616 29.29 23.15 4.36
C ARG A 616 28.70 21.79 4.00
N ALA A 617 27.98 21.73 2.90
CA ALA A 617 27.29 20.53 2.45
C ALA A 617 27.34 20.38 0.93
N SER A 618 27.15 19.16 0.44
CA SER A 618 26.84 18.84 -0.96
C SER A 618 25.54 18.04 -1.05
N VAL A 619 24.88 18.07 -2.21
CA VAL A 619 23.79 17.15 -2.54
C VAL A 619 24.36 16.01 -3.37
N ARG A 620 24.13 14.77 -2.95
CA ARG A 620 24.50 13.56 -3.69
C ARG A 620 23.26 12.80 -4.09
N VAL A 621 23.05 12.65 -5.39
CA VAL A 621 22.03 11.79 -5.98
C VAL A 621 22.64 10.42 -6.23
N VAL A 622 21.95 9.36 -5.81
CA VAL A 622 22.40 7.97 -5.90
C VAL A 622 21.34 7.17 -6.62
N ASP A 623 21.77 6.42 -7.62
CA ASP A 623 21.00 5.36 -8.25
C ASP A 623 21.78 4.06 -8.12
N ASN A 624 21.35 3.16 -7.24
CA ASN A 624 22.05 1.91 -6.96
C ASN A 624 21.12 0.68 -6.95
N HIS A 625 19.92 0.80 -7.52
CA HIS A 625 18.96 -0.29 -7.63
C HIS A 625 18.95 -0.82 -9.06
N ARG A 626 18.78 -2.14 -9.24
CA ARG A 626 18.65 -2.75 -10.57
C ARG A 626 17.25 -3.36 -10.74
N GLY A 627 16.45 -2.78 -11.64
CA GLY A 627 15.08 -3.22 -11.95
C GLY A 627 13.98 -2.42 -11.26
N GLY A 628 12.71 -2.72 -11.55
CA GLY A 628 11.57 -2.02 -10.95
C GLY A 628 11.63 -0.50 -11.17
N TRP A 629 11.39 0.30 -10.14
CA TRP A 629 11.59 1.76 -10.16
C TRP A 629 13.06 2.15 -9.88
N GLY A 630 14.03 1.43 -10.45
CA GLY A 630 15.46 1.63 -10.22
C GLY A 630 16.01 2.86 -10.96
N HIS A 631 15.44 4.03 -10.67
CA HIS A 631 15.89 5.32 -11.16
C HIS A 631 15.44 6.44 -10.21
N VAL A 632 16.01 7.63 -10.33
CA VAL A 632 15.71 8.83 -9.55
C VAL A 632 15.59 10.04 -10.47
N LEU A 633 14.58 10.86 -10.20
CA LEU A 633 14.33 12.12 -10.91
C LEU A 633 14.58 13.25 -9.92
N VAL A 634 15.44 14.20 -10.28
CA VAL A 634 15.74 15.35 -9.43
C VAL A 634 15.68 16.61 -10.25
N ASP A 635 14.99 17.59 -9.69
CA ASP A 635 14.98 18.95 -10.19
C ASP A 635 15.08 19.94 -9.01
N ASP A 636 15.21 21.23 -9.30
CA ASP A 636 15.18 22.37 -8.36
C ASP A 636 15.52 22.04 -6.89
N VAL A 637 16.78 22.27 -6.53
CA VAL A 637 17.30 22.20 -5.17
C VAL A 637 17.41 23.62 -4.63
N VAL A 638 16.62 23.98 -3.63
CA VAL A 638 16.47 25.37 -3.17
C VAL A 638 16.67 25.51 -1.66
N LEU A 639 17.64 26.32 -1.25
CA LEU A 639 17.80 26.76 0.14
C LEU A 639 16.86 27.93 0.44
N SER A 640 16.00 27.80 1.44
CA SER A 640 14.93 28.76 1.67
C SER A 640 14.58 28.96 3.15
N GLY A 641 13.91 30.08 3.42
CA GLY A 641 13.46 30.42 4.77
C GLY A 641 12.25 29.61 5.25
N GLN A 642 11.62 28.82 4.38
CA GLN A 642 10.38 28.10 4.64
C GLN A 642 10.34 26.76 3.90
N PRO A 643 9.77 25.70 4.49
CA PRO A 643 9.63 24.42 3.80
C PRO A 643 8.67 24.58 2.61
N GLN A 644 8.94 23.86 1.53
CA GLN A 644 8.02 23.73 0.42
C GLN A 644 7.02 22.59 0.69
N PRO A 645 5.70 22.83 0.64
CA PRO A 645 4.72 21.77 0.75
C PRO A 645 4.83 20.80 -0.43
N ARG A 646 4.74 19.50 -0.12
CA ARG A 646 4.47 18.45 -1.12
C ARG A 646 3.22 18.80 -1.92
N GLY A 647 3.26 18.56 -3.21
CA GLY A 647 2.28 18.94 -4.21
C GLY A 647 1.02 18.14 -4.13
N LEU A 648 1.15 16.84 -3.89
CA LEU A 648 -0.04 16.07 -3.52
C LEU A 648 -0.66 16.64 -2.25
N GLU A 649 0.12 17.05 -1.25
CA GLU A 649 -0.40 17.61 0.01
C GLU A 649 -1.02 19.01 -0.13
N ARG A 650 -0.83 19.70 -1.26
CA ARG A 650 -1.52 20.98 -1.56
C ARG A 650 -2.97 20.77 -1.98
N HIS A 651 -3.32 19.58 -2.44
CA HIS A 651 -4.69 19.23 -2.79
C HIS A 651 -5.53 18.93 -1.55
N GLN A 652 -6.84 19.09 -1.71
CA GLN A 652 -7.80 18.80 -0.65
C GLN A 652 -8.16 17.31 -0.70
N TRP A 653 -7.53 16.52 0.17
CA TRP A 653 -7.84 15.09 0.31
C TRP A 653 -8.91 14.85 1.35
N LEU A 654 -9.88 14.01 0.99
CA LEU A 654 -10.90 13.55 1.93
C LEU A 654 -10.28 12.60 2.96
N ASP A 655 -9.42 11.68 2.55
CA ASP A 655 -8.68 10.80 3.46
C ASP A 655 -7.20 10.79 3.08
N TRP A 656 -6.34 10.78 4.09
CA TRP A 656 -4.88 10.82 3.96
C TRP A 656 -4.23 9.44 4.18
N GLY A 657 -5.04 8.42 4.44
CA GLY A 657 -4.64 7.03 4.56
C GLY A 657 -4.60 6.30 3.22
N GLN A 658 -4.18 5.03 3.26
CA GLN A 658 -3.98 4.19 2.07
C GLN A 658 -5.28 3.52 1.60
N ASP A 659 -6.30 3.41 2.45
CA ASP A 659 -7.45 2.51 2.22
C ASP A 659 -8.79 3.24 2.36
N PHE A 660 -9.00 4.30 1.57
CA PHE A 660 -10.29 4.98 1.49
C PHE A 660 -10.52 5.51 0.07
N TYR A 661 -11.42 4.86 -0.67
CA TYR A 661 -11.63 5.12 -2.10
C TYR A 661 -13.11 4.98 -2.49
N ALA A 662 -13.48 5.49 -3.67
CA ALA A 662 -14.82 5.34 -4.27
C ALA A 662 -15.96 5.79 -3.33
N SER A 663 -15.75 6.86 -2.56
CA SER A 663 -16.74 7.29 -1.58
C SER A 663 -17.94 7.96 -2.23
N ILE A 664 -19.15 7.55 -1.85
CA ILE A 664 -20.39 8.22 -2.24
C ILE A 664 -21.28 8.47 -1.02
N SER A 665 -22.11 9.51 -1.10
CA SER A 665 -23.09 9.92 -0.10
C SER A 665 -24.45 9.25 -0.29
N PHE A 666 -25.19 9.09 0.81
CA PHE A 666 -26.57 8.62 0.82
C PHE A 666 -27.52 9.63 0.17
N ALA A 667 -28.42 9.13 -0.67
CA ALA A 667 -29.59 9.86 -1.14
C ALA A 667 -30.79 9.71 -0.17
N ASP A 668 -31.69 10.68 -0.19
CA ASP A 668 -32.99 10.66 0.52
C ASP A 668 -32.87 10.43 2.05
N MET A 669 -31.78 10.95 2.66
CA MET A 669 -31.55 10.85 4.10
C MET A 669 -32.73 11.40 4.92
N PRO A 670 -33.06 10.77 6.08
CA PRO A 670 -34.20 11.17 6.90
C PRO A 670 -33.98 12.46 7.70
N ASP A 671 -32.74 12.91 7.75
CA ASP A 671 -32.27 14.10 8.46
C ASP A 671 -31.36 14.91 7.51
N ASP A 672 -30.93 16.10 7.97
CA ASP A 672 -30.10 17.01 7.17
C ASP A 672 -28.62 16.59 7.15
N ARG A 673 -28.27 15.37 7.59
CA ARG A 673 -26.89 14.88 7.57
C ARG A 673 -26.49 14.44 6.18
N THR A 674 -25.29 14.80 5.76
CA THR A 674 -24.63 14.19 4.61
C THR A 674 -23.70 13.10 5.11
N VAL A 675 -24.15 11.84 4.97
CA VAL A 675 -23.36 10.66 5.32
C VAL A 675 -22.83 10.00 4.05
N LEU A 676 -21.56 9.61 4.06
CA LEU A 676 -20.94 8.81 3.00
C LEU A 676 -20.29 7.53 3.52
N ILE A 677 -20.02 6.61 2.61
CA ILE A 677 -19.21 5.41 2.83
C ILE A 677 -18.20 5.32 1.69
N GLY A 678 -16.95 4.96 2.01
CA GLY A 678 -15.91 4.61 1.02
C GLY A 678 -15.51 3.14 1.11
N TRP A 679 -14.99 2.60 0.00
CA TRP A 679 -14.32 1.31 -0.06
C TRP A 679 -13.02 1.36 0.74
N MET A 680 -12.88 0.47 1.73
CA MET A 680 -11.71 0.38 2.59
C MET A 680 -10.73 -0.66 2.04
N ASN A 681 -10.07 -0.30 0.95
CA ASN A 681 -9.00 -1.06 0.28
C ASN A 681 -8.29 -0.13 -0.72
N ASN A 682 -7.27 -0.64 -1.42
CA ASN A 682 -6.53 0.09 -2.44
C ASN A 682 -6.29 -0.77 -3.68
N TRP A 683 -6.43 -0.19 -4.87
CA TRP A 683 -6.20 -0.90 -6.13
C TRP A 683 -4.77 -1.45 -6.31
N LEU A 684 -3.77 -0.91 -5.60
CA LEU A 684 -2.40 -1.43 -5.64
C LEU A 684 -2.27 -2.89 -5.19
N TYR A 685 -3.04 -3.29 -4.16
CA TYR A 685 -2.88 -4.59 -3.50
C TYR A 685 -4.21 -5.27 -3.18
N GLY A 686 -5.35 -4.65 -3.52
CA GLY A 686 -6.64 -5.08 -3.01
C GLY A 686 -7.03 -6.50 -3.41
N THR A 687 -6.51 -7.02 -4.53
CA THR A 687 -6.68 -8.41 -4.98
C THR A 687 -5.85 -9.43 -4.20
N ALA A 688 -4.82 -8.99 -3.48
CA ALA A 688 -3.83 -9.83 -2.81
C ALA A 688 -3.99 -9.87 -1.27
N ILE A 689 -4.93 -9.11 -0.70
CA ILE A 689 -5.12 -9.09 0.76
C ILE A 689 -5.45 -10.51 1.30
N PRO A 690 -4.92 -10.89 2.48
CA PRO A 690 -4.98 -12.27 2.99
C PRO A 690 -6.32 -12.60 3.64
N THR A 691 -7.42 -12.36 2.94
CA THR A 691 -8.79 -12.62 3.42
C THR A 691 -9.46 -13.74 2.61
N SER A 692 -10.27 -14.53 3.29
CA SER A 692 -11.08 -15.62 2.71
C SER A 692 -12.25 -15.94 3.66
N PRO A 693 -13.44 -16.31 3.16
CA PRO A 693 -13.85 -16.44 1.75
C PRO A 693 -14.25 -15.10 1.11
N TRP A 694 -14.06 -13.97 1.79
CA TRP A 694 -14.41 -12.63 1.35
C TRP A 694 -13.17 -11.82 0.98
N ARG A 695 -13.34 -10.74 0.22
CA ARG A 695 -12.30 -9.75 -0.05
C ARG A 695 -12.88 -8.33 -0.05
N SER A 696 -12.19 -7.45 0.67
CA SER A 696 -12.52 -6.03 0.92
C SER A 696 -13.63 -5.74 1.93
N ALA A 697 -13.58 -4.55 2.51
CA ALA A 697 -14.58 -4.02 3.44
C ALA A 697 -15.00 -2.60 3.04
N MET A 698 -16.12 -2.12 3.58
CA MET A 698 -16.45 -0.70 3.60
C MET A 698 -15.82 -0.02 4.81
N SER A 699 -15.48 1.26 4.69
CA SER A 699 -15.11 2.13 5.83
C SER A 699 -16.29 2.32 6.79
N LEU A 700 -16.02 2.82 8.00
CA LEU A 700 -17.11 3.33 8.83
C LEU A 700 -17.80 4.51 8.15
N PRO A 701 -19.14 4.62 8.22
CA PRO A 701 -19.86 5.74 7.64
C PRO A 701 -19.42 7.08 8.26
N ARG A 702 -19.34 8.11 7.42
CA ARG A 702 -18.83 9.42 7.82
C ARG A 702 -19.83 10.52 7.53
N GLU A 703 -20.10 11.34 8.53
CA GLU A 703 -20.82 12.60 8.37
C GLU A 703 -19.86 13.69 7.90
N LEU A 704 -20.28 14.45 6.88
CA LEU A 704 -19.57 15.61 6.36
C LEU A 704 -20.16 16.90 6.91
N ARG A 705 -19.30 17.84 7.28
CA ARG A 705 -19.69 19.22 7.60
C ARG A 705 -18.64 20.22 7.14
N LEU A 706 -19.05 21.45 6.86
CA LEU A 706 -18.14 22.55 6.56
C LEU A 706 -17.95 23.43 7.78
N VAL A 707 -16.70 23.84 8.03
CA VAL A 707 -16.34 24.73 9.13
C VAL A 707 -15.53 25.89 8.61
N ARG A 708 -15.78 27.10 9.14
CA ARG A 708 -14.97 28.29 8.85
C ARG A 708 -13.81 28.42 9.82
N GLU A 709 -12.58 28.26 9.33
CA GLU A 709 -11.35 28.44 10.10
C GLU A 709 -10.41 29.43 9.38
N ASP A 710 -9.93 30.45 10.10
CA ASP A 710 -9.07 31.52 9.56
C ASP A 710 -9.58 32.20 8.26
N GLY A 711 -10.91 32.26 8.10
CA GLY A 711 -11.58 32.86 6.94
C GLY A 711 -11.71 31.91 5.74
N GLN A 712 -11.24 30.68 5.86
CA GLN A 712 -11.38 29.61 4.87
C GLN A 712 -12.48 28.64 5.27
N VAL A 713 -13.18 28.09 4.28
CA VAL A 713 -14.20 27.04 4.50
C VAL A 713 -13.53 25.70 4.23
N GLU A 714 -13.48 24.85 5.25
CA GLU A 714 -12.84 23.54 5.18
C GLU A 714 -13.82 22.42 5.50
N LEU A 715 -13.62 21.27 4.88
CA LEU A 715 -14.37 20.05 5.20
C LEU A 715 -13.88 19.44 6.52
N ARG A 716 -14.83 18.93 7.30
CA ARG A 716 -14.60 18.11 8.49
C ARG A 716 -15.40 16.81 8.37
N GLN A 717 -14.80 15.73 8.85
CA GLN A 717 -15.41 14.40 8.89
C GLN A 717 -15.59 13.91 10.31
N GLU A 718 -16.75 13.31 10.59
CA GLU A 718 -17.00 12.61 11.84
C GLU A 718 -17.50 11.20 11.54
N ILE A 719 -16.94 10.19 12.22
CA ILE A 719 -17.53 8.84 12.18
C ILE A 719 -18.91 8.92 12.82
N VAL A 720 -19.93 8.38 12.14
CA VAL A 720 -21.33 8.50 12.57
C VAL A 720 -21.54 8.08 14.03
N ALA A 721 -22.36 8.84 14.76
CA ALA A 721 -22.61 8.62 16.18
C ALA A 721 -23.24 7.24 16.49
N GLU A 722 -23.85 6.61 15.49
CA GLU A 722 -24.42 5.26 15.57
C GLU A 722 -23.38 4.20 15.98
N VAL A 723 -22.10 4.40 15.70
CA VAL A 723 -21.01 3.53 16.17
C VAL A 723 -20.95 3.49 17.72
N GLU A 724 -21.37 4.55 18.41
CA GLU A 724 -21.42 4.58 19.87
C GLU A 724 -22.39 3.53 20.45
N SER A 725 -23.39 3.09 19.67
CA SER A 725 -24.34 2.06 20.10
C SER A 725 -23.67 0.68 20.29
N LEU A 726 -22.57 0.43 19.58
CA LEU A 726 -21.77 -0.79 19.67
C LEU A 726 -20.75 -0.74 20.81
N GLN A 727 -20.55 0.44 21.43
CA GLN A 727 -19.54 0.58 22.46
C GLN A 727 -19.98 -0.06 23.79
N ALA A 728 -19.05 -0.79 24.41
CA ALA A 728 -19.26 -1.31 25.76
C ALA A 728 -19.54 -0.20 26.77
N ARG A 729 -20.42 -0.46 27.74
CA ARG A 729 -20.86 0.55 28.74
C ARG A 729 -19.74 1.16 29.60
N ARG A 730 -18.55 0.58 29.60
CA ARG A 730 -17.40 1.01 30.43
C ARG A 730 -16.12 0.96 29.61
N ASP A 731 -15.27 1.96 29.84
CA ASP A 731 -13.90 1.96 29.34
C ASP A 731 -13.13 0.75 29.90
N SER A 732 -12.44 0.00 29.03
CA SER A 732 -11.52 -1.07 29.44
C SER A 732 -10.23 -0.46 30.01
N VAL A 733 -9.77 0.63 29.41
CA VAL A 733 -8.62 1.44 29.85
C VAL A 733 -9.04 2.90 29.99
N ARG A 734 -8.68 3.52 31.13
CA ARG A 734 -8.90 4.95 31.35
C ARG A 734 -7.74 5.59 32.10
N CYS A 735 -7.11 6.60 31.50
CA CYS A 735 -5.90 7.22 32.03
C CYS A 735 -5.89 8.73 31.80
N GLY A 736 -5.21 9.47 32.67
CA GLY A 736 -5.06 10.92 32.55
C GLY A 736 -3.83 11.42 33.29
N GLY A 737 -3.04 12.25 32.62
CA GLY A 737 -1.79 12.79 33.16
C GLY A 737 -0.63 11.79 33.19
N LEU A 738 -0.71 10.69 32.44
CA LEU A 738 0.36 9.71 32.30
C LEU A 738 1.56 10.36 31.58
N ARG A 739 2.76 10.21 32.12
CA ARG A 739 4.00 10.69 31.48
C ARG A 739 4.76 9.50 30.92
N VAL A 740 4.98 9.53 29.61
CA VAL A 740 5.80 8.56 28.89
C VAL A 740 7.13 9.25 28.62
N ARG A 741 8.23 8.67 29.14
CA ARG A 741 9.57 9.24 29.01
C ARG A 741 10.28 8.63 27.82
N ASP A 742 11.27 9.35 27.32
CA ASP A 742 12.19 8.88 26.29
C ASP A 742 12.71 7.46 26.58
N GLY A 743 12.69 6.61 25.56
CA GLY A 743 13.11 5.21 25.62
C GLY A 743 12.26 4.31 26.54
N ARG A 744 11.06 4.74 26.95
CA ARG A 744 10.15 3.93 27.78
C ARG A 744 8.79 3.78 27.10
N THR A 745 8.33 2.53 27.04
CA THR A 745 7.00 2.18 26.54
C THR A 745 6.05 1.87 27.69
N VAL A 746 4.78 2.26 27.55
CA VAL A 746 3.70 1.85 28.47
C VAL A 746 2.74 0.94 27.73
N ALA A 747 2.77 -0.35 28.07
CA ALA A 747 1.85 -1.35 27.54
C ALA A 747 0.49 -1.29 28.25
N LEU A 748 -0.58 -1.41 27.47
CA LEU A 748 -1.98 -1.37 27.87
C LEU A 748 -2.72 -2.53 27.19
N ASP A 749 -3.70 -3.08 27.91
CA ASP A 749 -4.54 -4.18 27.46
C ASP A 749 -5.95 -3.64 27.17
N PRO A 750 -6.34 -3.46 25.89
CA PRO A 750 -7.66 -2.97 25.50
C PRO A 750 -8.78 -3.97 25.79
N ARG A 751 -8.46 -5.27 25.96
CA ARG A 751 -9.39 -6.39 26.19
C ARG A 751 -10.42 -6.62 25.10
N ALA A 752 -10.09 -6.24 23.88
CA ALA A 752 -10.91 -6.44 22.69
C ALA A 752 -10.03 -6.31 21.43
N GLU A 753 -10.41 -7.04 20.38
CA GLU A 753 -9.81 -6.91 19.05
C GLU A 753 -10.35 -5.69 18.30
N ALA A 754 -11.55 -5.22 18.65
CA ALA A 754 -12.17 -4.02 18.12
C ALA A 754 -12.55 -3.04 19.24
N TYR A 755 -12.17 -1.77 19.08
CA TYR A 755 -12.41 -0.73 20.09
C TYR A 755 -12.29 0.68 19.51
N THR A 756 -12.96 1.63 20.17
CA THR A 756 -12.67 3.05 19.99
C THR A 756 -11.68 3.51 21.06
N MET A 757 -10.66 4.26 20.66
CA MET A 757 -9.67 4.87 21.52
C MET A 757 -9.65 6.38 21.34
N GLN A 758 -9.95 7.12 22.40
CA GLN A 758 -9.79 8.58 22.46
C GLN A 758 -8.53 8.92 23.24
N VAL A 759 -7.56 9.59 22.60
CA VAL A 759 -6.28 9.94 23.21
C VAL A 759 -5.96 11.43 22.98
N ARG A 760 -5.52 12.10 24.05
CA ARG A 760 -5.00 13.47 23.99
C ARG A 760 -3.54 13.51 24.41
N LEU A 761 -2.68 13.65 23.41
CA LEU A 761 -1.24 13.79 23.57
C LEU A 761 -0.90 15.27 23.82
N ARG A 762 0.08 15.52 24.69
CA ARG A 762 0.65 16.85 24.91
C ARG A 762 2.16 16.79 24.87
N GLN A 763 2.74 17.62 24.02
CA GLN A 763 4.18 17.84 23.98
C GLN A 763 4.64 18.46 25.30
N ARG A 764 5.71 17.91 25.87
CA ARG A 764 6.52 18.64 26.86
C ARG A 764 7.78 19.12 26.15
N ASP A 765 8.64 18.16 25.87
CA ASP A 765 9.94 18.30 25.22
C ASP A 765 10.21 17.12 24.26
N ALA A 766 9.24 16.22 24.07
CA ALA A 766 9.36 15.14 23.10
C ALA A 766 9.42 15.68 21.66
N ARG A 767 10.26 15.04 20.85
CA ARG A 767 10.29 15.22 19.39
C ARG A 767 9.16 14.43 18.74
N ARG A 768 8.93 13.20 19.19
CA ARG A 768 7.85 12.33 18.72
C ARG A 768 7.08 11.69 19.87
N SER A 769 5.80 11.47 19.65
CA SER A 769 4.92 10.68 20.51
C SER A 769 4.30 9.56 19.69
N SER A 770 4.26 8.33 20.20
CA SER A 770 3.64 7.22 19.47
C SER A 770 2.59 6.46 20.27
N VAL A 771 1.61 5.93 19.54
CA VAL A 771 0.58 5.01 20.00
C VAL A 771 0.60 3.82 19.03
N VAL A 772 1.13 2.68 19.47
CA VAL A 772 1.08 1.43 18.71
C VAL A 772 -0.18 0.68 19.08
N VAL A 773 -1.05 0.39 18.11
CA VAL A 773 -2.25 -0.44 18.27
C VAL A 773 -2.01 -1.81 17.67
N GLN A 774 -2.78 -2.82 18.12
CA GLN A 774 -2.56 -4.23 17.76
C GLN A 774 -1.09 -4.61 18.02
N ALA A 775 -0.55 -4.15 19.15
CA ALA A 775 0.83 -4.36 19.51
C ALA A 775 1.03 -5.79 20.05
N ASP A 776 2.13 -6.42 19.65
CA ASP A 776 2.62 -7.63 20.30
C ASP A 776 3.32 -7.33 21.64
N ALA A 777 3.84 -8.36 22.30
CA ALA A 777 4.56 -8.21 23.57
C ALA A 777 5.86 -7.41 23.46
N ALA A 778 6.48 -7.34 22.27
CA ALA A 778 7.67 -6.53 22.00
C ALA A 778 7.32 -5.05 21.72
N GLY A 779 6.06 -4.75 21.45
CA GLY A 779 5.56 -3.42 21.10
C GLY A 779 5.56 -3.14 19.60
N THR A 780 5.59 -4.19 18.79
CA THR A 780 5.50 -4.15 17.34
C THR A 780 4.03 -4.27 16.90
N GLY A 781 3.58 -3.44 15.97
CA GLY A 781 2.19 -3.38 15.52
C GLY A 781 1.98 -2.20 14.57
N THR A 782 0.76 -1.66 14.55
CA THR A 782 0.45 -0.46 13.75
C THR A 782 0.76 0.78 14.56
N GLU A 783 1.76 1.56 14.15
CA GLU A 783 2.25 2.72 14.90
C GLU A 783 1.62 4.03 14.41
N ILE A 784 0.98 4.76 15.33
CA ILE A 784 0.47 6.11 15.10
C ILE A 784 1.44 7.10 15.74
N VAL A 785 2.16 7.88 14.94
CA VAL A 785 3.21 8.81 15.37
C VAL A 785 2.75 10.25 15.18
N VAL A 786 2.91 11.07 16.22
CA VAL A 786 2.87 12.54 16.12
C VAL A 786 4.30 13.06 16.17
N ASP A 787 4.75 13.65 15.06
CA ASP A 787 5.99 14.43 15.01
C ASP A 787 5.65 15.90 15.30
N TRP A 788 6.14 16.40 16.44
CA TRP A 788 5.76 17.72 16.93
C TRP A 788 6.51 18.86 16.23
N GLU A 789 7.68 18.59 15.67
CA GLU A 789 8.49 19.58 14.95
C GLU A 789 7.95 19.75 13.54
N GLN A 790 7.57 18.66 12.90
CA GLN A 790 7.00 18.65 11.55
C GLN A 790 5.48 18.91 11.52
N GLU A 791 4.84 19.01 12.70
CA GLU A 791 3.38 19.09 12.87
C GLU A 791 2.65 18.04 11.99
N ARG A 792 3.08 16.79 12.11
CA ARG A 792 2.64 15.69 11.24
C ARG A 792 2.15 14.50 12.03
N LEU A 793 1.09 13.86 11.54
CA LEU A 793 0.67 12.54 12.00
C LEU A 793 0.99 11.50 10.94
N THR A 794 1.56 10.38 11.35
CA THR A 794 1.86 9.22 10.50
C THR A 794 1.18 7.98 11.08
N VAL A 795 0.54 7.18 10.22
CA VAL A 795 0.11 5.82 10.52
C VAL A 795 1.05 4.88 9.76
N ASP A 796 1.89 4.15 10.48
CA ASP A 796 2.85 3.20 9.94
C ASP A 796 2.39 1.77 10.20
N ARG A 797 2.17 1.02 9.11
CA ARG A 797 1.74 -0.37 9.15
C ARG A 797 2.82 -1.35 8.70
N SER A 798 4.07 -0.90 8.53
CA SER A 798 5.20 -1.74 8.10
C SER A 798 5.44 -2.95 8.98
N THR A 799 5.02 -2.90 10.25
CA THR A 799 5.13 -4.00 11.21
C THR A 799 3.79 -4.43 11.81
N SER A 800 2.69 -4.13 11.11
CA SER A 800 1.31 -4.36 11.56
C SER A 800 0.88 -5.83 11.64
N GLY A 801 1.69 -6.77 11.13
CA GLY A 801 1.37 -8.20 11.12
C GLY A 801 1.81 -8.85 9.82
N GLU A 802 0.86 -9.44 9.11
CA GLU A 802 1.06 -9.95 7.75
C GLU A 802 1.13 -8.76 6.78
N VAL A 803 2.30 -8.55 6.19
CA VAL A 803 2.56 -7.44 5.26
C VAL A 803 3.21 -7.89 3.95
N ASP A 804 3.70 -9.13 3.92
CA ASP A 804 4.54 -9.66 2.83
C ASP A 804 3.72 -10.17 1.62
N PHE A 805 2.39 -10.12 1.69
CA PHE A 805 1.52 -10.55 0.59
C PHE A 805 1.56 -9.58 -0.61
N HIS A 806 2.07 -8.35 -0.42
CA HIS A 806 2.30 -7.40 -1.51
C HIS A 806 3.43 -6.41 -1.19
N PRO A 807 4.37 -6.15 -2.12
CA PRO A 807 5.57 -5.33 -1.85
C PRO A 807 5.26 -3.88 -1.46
N THR A 808 4.13 -3.33 -1.89
CA THR A 808 3.73 -1.94 -1.55
C THR A 808 2.85 -1.83 -0.30
N PHE A 809 2.48 -2.95 0.33
CA PHE A 809 1.58 -2.92 1.49
C PHE A 809 2.30 -2.40 2.74
N ALA A 810 3.49 -2.92 3.03
CA ALA A 810 4.35 -2.43 4.10
C ALA A 810 4.73 -0.96 3.85
N GLY A 811 4.26 -0.06 4.69
CA GLY A 811 4.49 1.36 4.49
C GLY A 811 3.72 2.21 5.49
N SER A 812 3.71 3.52 5.23
CA SER A 812 3.05 4.48 6.08
C SER A 812 2.32 5.55 5.27
N ALA A 813 1.24 6.05 5.87
CA ALA A 813 0.47 7.18 5.39
C ALA A 813 0.61 8.33 6.38
N SER A 814 0.59 9.58 5.91
CA SER A 814 0.78 10.70 6.82
C SER A 814 0.13 11.98 6.34
N ALA A 815 -0.26 12.82 7.30
CA ALA A 815 -1.00 14.05 7.07
C ALA A 815 -0.41 15.21 7.89
N PRO A 816 -0.40 16.44 7.34
CA PRO A 816 -0.14 17.64 8.14
C PRO A 816 -1.31 17.84 9.12
N ILE A 817 -0.98 18.13 10.38
CA ILE A 817 -1.95 18.33 11.46
C ILE A 817 -1.74 19.69 12.14
N GLN A 818 -2.74 20.16 12.87
CA GLN A 818 -2.60 21.38 13.66
C GLN A 818 -2.29 21.10 15.13
N VAL A 819 -1.17 21.60 15.63
CA VAL A 819 -0.81 21.47 17.06
C VAL A 819 -1.40 22.60 17.88
N ARG A 820 -2.58 22.38 18.48
CA ARG A 820 -3.28 23.41 19.25
C ARG A 820 -2.85 23.41 20.72
N ARG A 821 -2.09 24.44 21.13
CA ARG A 821 -1.55 24.63 22.51
C ARG A 821 -0.67 23.46 22.98
N GLY A 822 0.18 22.96 22.09
CA GLY A 822 1.09 21.84 22.35
C GLY A 822 0.34 20.54 22.63
N ALA A 823 -0.79 20.32 21.95
CA ALA A 823 -1.63 19.15 22.12
C ALA A 823 -2.26 18.71 20.79
N VAL A 824 -2.47 17.41 20.67
CA VAL A 824 -3.21 16.77 19.58
C VAL A 824 -4.23 15.82 20.21
N ASP A 825 -5.49 15.92 19.76
CA ASP A 825 -6.58 15.01 20.12
C ASP A 825 -6.78 14.03 18.96
N LEU A 826 -6.84 12.73 19.27
CA LEU A 826 -7.07 11.66 18.29
C LEU A 826 -8.24 10.80 18.76
N THR A 827 -9.09 10.42 17.82
CA THR A 827 -10.04 9.31 17.97
C THR A 827 -9.64 8.22 16.99
N VAL A 828 -9.32 7.05 17.51
CA VAL A 828 -8.84 5.90 16.73
C VAL A 828 -9.89 4.79 16.82
N TYR A 829 -10.35 4.31 15.68
CA TYR A 829 -11.18 3.11 15.57
C TYR A 829 -10.28 1.97 15.12
N VAL A 830 -10.18 0.95 15.96
CA VAL A 830 -9.44 -0.28 15.66
C VAL A 830 -10.47 -1.38 15.47
N ASP A 831 -10.34 -2.13 14.39
CA ASP A 831 -11.08 -3.37 14.13
C ASP A 831 -10.07 -4.48 13.78
N ARG A 832 -10.55 -5.71 13.53
CA ARG A 832 -9.70 -6.89 13.30
C ARG A 832 -8.71 -6.72 12.14
N SER A 833 -9.03 -5.89 11.16
CA SER A 833 -8.18 -5.66 10.00
C SER A 833 -8.15 -4.20 9.52
N SER A 834 -8.45 -3.25 10.39
CA SER A 834 -8.42 -1.82 10.04
C SER A 834 -8.08 -0.92 11.22
N VAL A 835 -7.50 0.24 10.88
CA VAL A 835 -7.27 1.38 11.78
C VAL A 835 -7.73 2.65 11.06
N GLU A 836 -8.72 3.33 11.62
CA GLU A 836 -9.18 4.66 11.18
C GLU A 836 -8.85 5.71 12.24
N VAL A 837 -8.04 6.70 11.88
CA VAL A 837 -7.58 7.77 12.78
C VAL A 837 -8.23 9.10 12.40
N VAL A 838 -9.05 9.64 13.29
CA VAL A 838 -9.63 10.99 13.19
C VAL A 838 -8.82 11.95 14.06
N VAL A 839 -8.31 13.01 13.45
CA VAL A 839 -7.52 14.05 14.13
C VAL A 839 -8.40 15.25 14.48
N GLY A 840 -8.25 15.75 15.71
CA GLY A 840 -8.93 16.95 16.17
C GLY A 840 -10.44 16.77 16.17
N ASP A 841 -11.12 17.61 15.41
CA ASP A 841 -12.59 17.58 15.21
C ASP A 841 -13.00 17.05 13.83
N GLY A 842 -12.11 16.30 13.17
CA GLY A 842 -12.34 15.78 11.83
C GLY A 842 -11.55 16.49 10.73
N GLU A 843 -10.56 17.31 11.10
CA GLU A 843 -9.73 18.09 10.17
C GLU A 843 -8.86 17.20 9.27
N ARG A 844 -8.45 16.03 9.76
CA ARG A 844 -7.76 14.99 9.00
C ARG A 844 -8.27 13.63 9.41
N VAL A 845 -8.40 12.72 8.44
CA VAL A 845 -8.71 11.32 8.66
C VAL A 845 -7.69 10.47 7.90
N LEU A 846 -7.23 9.39 8.51
CA LEU A 846 -6.35 8.41 7.89
C LEU A 846 -6.94 7.01 8.08
N THR A 847 -7.17 6.31 6.98
CA THR A 847 -7.68 4.93 6.96
C THR A 847 -6.64 3.96 6.43
N SER A 848 -6.37 2.90 7.19
CA SER A 848 -5.44 1.85 6.79
C SER A 848 -6.00 0.47 7.14
N GLN A 849 -6.00 -0.43 6.16
CA GLN A 849 -6.09 -1.87 6.41
C GLN A 849 -4.79 -2.36 7.04
N VAL A 850 -4.93 -3.34 7.92
CA VAL A 850 -3.84 -3.99 8.67
C VAL A 850 -4.22 -5.45 8.86
N PHE A 851 -3.25 -6.35 8.94
CA PHE A 851 -3.52 -7.80 9.08
C PHE A 851 -2.74 -8.37 10.28
N PRO A 852 -3.13 -8.01 11.51
CA PRO A 852 -2.42 -8.43 12.71
C PRO A 852 -2.43 -9.96 12.87
N ARG A 853 -1.28 -10.51 13.27
CA ARG A 853 -1.14 -11.93 13.60
C ARG A 853 -1.83 -12.25 14.92
N LEU A 854 -2.16 -13.52 15.13
CA LEU A 854 -2.79 -13.98 16.37
C LEU A 854 -1.98 -13.55 17.61
N GLY A 855 -2.63 -12.87 18.56
CA GLY A 855 -2.01 -12.38 19.79
C GLY A 855 -1.50 -10.93 19.74
N GLN A 856 -1.65 -10.24 18.60
CA GLN A 856 -1.45 -8.79 18.48
C GLN A 856 -2.69 -8.02 18.93
N ASP A 857 -2.92 -7.95 20.24
CA ASP A 857 -4.11 -7.33 20.84
C ASP A 857 -3.78 -6.18 21.82
N GLY A 858 -2.52 -5.76 21.91
CA GLY A 858 -2.06 -4.73 22.84
C GLY A 858 -2.18 -3.29 22.33
N VAL A 859 -2.00 -2.34 23.24
CA VAL A 859 -1.74 -0.91 22.93
C VAL A 859 -0.48 -0.45 23.66
N HIS A 860 0.48 0.11 22.95
CA HIS A 860 1.74 0.59 23.51
C HIS A 860 1.88 2.10 23.31
N LEU A 861 2.24 2.83 24.37
CA LEU A 861 2.47 4.27 24.31
C LEU A 861 3.96 4.57 24.38
N GLY A 862 4.47 5.33 23.41
CA GLY A 862 5.88 5.69 23.25
C GLY A 862 6.15 7.20 23.29
N SER A 863 7.42 7.55 23.46
CA SER A 863 7.93 8.93 23.42
C SER A 863 9.40 8.89 23.02
N GLU A 864 9.80 9.76 22.09
CA GLU A 864 11.17 9.86 21.58
C GLU A 864 11.68 11.30 21.68
N GLY A 865 12.96 11.45 22.04
CA GLY A 865 13.64 12.75 22.12
C GLY A 865 13.16 13.62 23.28
N GLY A 866 12.39 13.07 24.21
CA GLY A 866 11.86 13.78 25.38
C GLY A 866 10.64 13.09 26.01
N THR A 867 9.83 13.85 26.73
CA THR A 867 8.65 13.35 27.47
C THR A 867 7.33 13.75 26.82
N THR A 868 6.46 12.77 26.63
CA THR A 868 5.07 12.95 26.23
C THR A 868 4.15 12.88 27.43
N THR A 869 3.15 13.77 27.51
CA THR A 869 2.06 13.62 28.50
C THR A 869 0.78 13.17 27.81
N VAL A 870 0.30 11.99 28.16
CA VAL A 870 -1.02 11.48 27.78
C VAL A 870 -2.03 12.04 28.78
N SER A 871 -2.62 13.17 28.41
CA SER A 871 -3.49 13.95 29.30
C SER A 871 -4.89 13.37 29.43
N ARG A 872 -5.35 12.63 28.42
CA ARG A 872 -6.57 11.82 28.42
C ARG A 872 -6.32 10.58 27.57
N LEU A 873 -6.77 9.42 28.05
CA LEU A 873 -6.89 8.18 27.29
C LEU A 873 -8.15 7.47 27.74
N ARG A 874 -8.99 7.06 26.79
CA ARG A 874 -10.12 6.15 27.00
C ARG A 874 -10.11 5.13 25.89
N VAL A 875 -10.15 3.85 26.24
CA VAL A 875 -10.35 2.75 25.31
C VAL A 875 -11.67 2.08 25.66
N ARG A 876 -12.52 1.88 24.66
CA ARG A 876 -13.84 1.29 24.84
C ARG A 876 -14.05 0.19 23.79
N PRO A 877 -14.17 -1.08 24.23
CA PRO A 877 -14.48 -2.20 23.33
C PRO A 877 -15.74 -1.95 22.50
N LEU A 878 -15.75 -2.46 21.26
CA LEU A 878 -16.91 -2.54 20.39
C LEU A 878 -17.48 -3.97 20.44
N GLU A 879 -18.81 -4.11 20.53
CA GLU A 879 -19.52 -5.39 20.66
C GLU A 879 -20.78 -5.40 19.78
N GLN A 880 -20.96 -6.40 18.90
CA GLN A 880 -22.20 -6.59 18.12
C GLN A 880 -23.34 -7.24 18.93
N VAL A 881 -23.05 -7.85 20.09
CA VAL A 881 -24.05 -8.47 20.99
C VAL A 881 -23.64 -8.19 22.44
N GLU A 882 -24.58 -7.77 23.31
CA GLU A 882 -24.29 -7.53 24.74
C GLU A 882 -23.63 -8.76 25.39
N THR A 883 -22.31 -8.71 25.59
CA THR A 883 -21.59 -9.71 26.37
C THR A 883 -21.03 -9.11 27.67
N ARG A 884 -20.51 -9.98 28.53
CA ARG A 884 -20.43 -9.76 29.99
C ARG A 884 -19.61 -8.52 30.40
N PRO A 885 -19.96 -7.87 31.54
CA PRO A 885 -19.34 -6.61 31.96
C PRO A 885 -17.82 -6.71 32.17
N VAL A 886 -17.06 -5.94 31.39
CA VAL A 886 -15.62 -5.71 31.60
C VAL A 886 -15.39 -4.80 32.81
N ARG A 887 -14.53 -5.21 33.75
CA ARG A 887 -14.07 -4.35 34.87
C ARG A 887 -12.87 -3.51 34.40
N GLY A 888 -13.08 -2.20 34.25
CA GLY A 888 -12.02 -1.24 33.89
C GLY A 888 -10.89 -1.12 34.93
N ARG A 889 -9.68 -0.77 34.48
CA ARG A 889 -8.50 -0.50 35.32
C ARG A 889 -7.93 0.89 35.04
N GLU A 890 -7.36 1.52 36.06
CA GLU A 890 -6.53 2.74 35.92
C GLU A 890 -5.11 2.35 35.51
N CYS A 891 -4.50 3.08 34.57
CA CYS A 891 -3.08 2.89 34.21
C CYS A 891 -2.19 3.03 35.45
N ARG A 892 -1.29 2.08 35.67
CA ARG A 892 -0.14 2.26 36.57
C ARG A 892 1.13 2.16 35.76
N ALA A 893 2.01 3.15 35.89
CA ALA A 893 3.36 3.04 35.37
C ALA A 893 4.04 1.83 36.03
N SER A 894 4.44 0.82 35.24
CA SER A 894 5.25 -0.28 35.74
C SER A 894 6.62 0.28 36.12
N GLY A 895 6.91 0.23 37.42
CA GLY A 895 8.22 0.59 37.94
C GLY A 895 9.16 -0.61 37.94
N ARG A 896 10.31 -0.43 37.29
CA ARG A 896 11.59 -1.15 37.41
C ARG A 896 11.61 -2.62 36.93
N GLY A 897 12.05 -2.79 35.69
CA GLY A 897 13.01 -3.81 35.25
C GLY A 897 14.18 -3.07 34.64
#